data_AF-A0AAD6DDM2-F1
#
_entry.id   AF-A0AAD6DDM2-F1
#
_cell.length_a   1.000
_cell.length_b   1.000
_cell.length_c   1.000
_cell.angle_alpha   90.00
_cell.angle_beta   90.00
_cell.angle_gamma   90.00
#
_symmetry.space_group_name_H-M   'P 1'
#
loop_
_entity.id
_entity.type
_entity.pdbx_description
1 polymer ?
#
loop_
_entity_poly.entity_id
_entity_poly.type
_entity_poly.pdbx_seq_one_letter_code
_entity_poly.pdbx_strand_id
1 'polypeptide(L)'
;MHTRLLILSWLAGSSLALNATELIQGYFGNDSPWYADRIPIFESSASDIQDIYYYRWNIFRAHQRDLGQDGYISTEFLNDVSWQTQPSALLIDAANMHLREGRWCRDRRFKDDYRNFLFGPNKNPYQFSESMADGAWQGYLVDGVADTITGLLDTMQEVYNGWNSTMSIGGYDTSKNLYWIQPLTDATEYTIASIDASGGYDGFTGGYAFRPSINSYQYANALAISNIASLTGDTDLAQQYKDKAAAIKKVVQGSLWNSTFEHFIDRFQVNNENVTYWDFIRGRELVGYVPWTHDLPDDTEEFAQAWKHLLDTEKLAGSHGLRTNEPSYEYYMRQYRYEGDKRECQWNGPAWPYQTTQTLAALANLLDHYPNATEANIISKVDYTNLLKQYAQLHYNPNRGGILDLEEDYDADTGLPIVGLTRSPHYFHSGFIDLVLSGFVGIRPRADDTLEINPAADGNSISYFRAEKIAYHGHEIAVQWDATGDRYGEKGLIVEVDGKKAASSDDLSRLTVDIARQTPASVDRPIALSIQQSPSGKYPVGKVSVTDDTNTDAIHAAIDGRIWFFLRVTLRMDGTLLRMQSAEIAFFANSTQEIDAPGDYRIQTSQSGQWEDVSNGKFDRIVENGITKASWNAVNSESIRLYFTPKYGKKARLVELKVF
;
A
#
# COMPACT_ATOMS: atom_id res chain seq x y z
N MET A 1 -60.06 21.60 32.57
CA MET A 1 -59.19 22.33 31.63
C MET A 1 -57.79 22.35 32.22
N HIS A 2 -56.82 21.73 31.56
CA HIS A 2 -55.38 22.06 31.53
C HIS A 2 -54.67 20.85 30.88
N THR A 3 -54.78 20.80 29.56
CA THR A 3 -54.09 19.82 28.70
C THR A 3 -52.64 20.28 28.59
N ARG A 4 -51.68 19.50 29.12
CA ARG A 4 -50.26 19.70 28.83
C ARG A 4 -49.96 19.02 27.50
N LEU A 5 -49.79 19.82 26.45
CA LEU A 5 -49.14 19.42 25.20
C LEU A 5 -47.66 19.15 25.52
N LEU A 6 -47.22 17.90 25.38
CA LEU A 6 -45.81 17.58 25.21
C LEU A 6 -45.49 17.76 23.73
N ILE A 7 -44.77 18.83 23.42
CA ILE A 7 -44.16 19.04 22.11
C ILE A 7 -42.96 18.08 22.05
N LEU A 8 -43.09 16.98 21.31
CA LEU A 8 -41.92 16.26 20.80
C LEU A 8 -41.34 17.12 19.68
N SER A 9 -40.28 17.85 19.98
CA SER A 9 -39.38 18.39 18.98
C SER A 9 -38.72 17.22 18.25
N TRP A 10 -39.07 17.02 16.98
CA TRP A 10 -38.28 16.25 16.03
C TRP A 10 -36.92 16.93 15.89
N LEU A 11 -35.90 16.41 16.58
CA LEU A 11 -34.51 16.66 16.21
C LEU A 11 -34.31 15.93 14.88
N ALA A 12 -34.01 16.69 13.83
CA ALA A 12 -33.51 16.12 12.58
C ALA A 12 -32.32 15.22 12.91
N GLY A 13 -32.42 13.95 12.50
CA GLY A 13 -31.42 12.92 12.77
C GLY A 13 -30.06 13.38 12.28
N SER A 14 -29.14 13.57 13.23
CA SER A 14 -27.73 13.56 12.92
C SER A 14 -27.33 12.08 12.96
N SER A 15 -26.85 11.53 11.86
CA SER A 15 -26.13 10.25 11.86
C SER A 15 -25.13 10.25 13.00
N LEU A 16 -25.11 9.17 13.79
CA LEU A 16 -24.18 9.05 14.89
C LEU A 16 -22.77 8.84 14.32
N ALA A 17 -21.89 9.84 14.51
CA ALA A 17 -20.47 9.69 14.24
C ALA A 17 -19.87 8.53 15.03
N LEU A 18 -18.84 7.88 14.50
CA LEU A 18 -18.17 6.78 15.18
C LEU A 18 -17.43 7.29 16.41
N ASN A 19 -17.30 6.44 17.44
CA ASN A 19 -16.39 6.71 18.55
C ASN A 19 -14.95 6.41 18.11
N ALA A 20 -14.39 7.30 17.28
CA ALA A 20 -13.06 7.17 16.71
C ALA A 20 -11.98 6.94 17.78
N THR A 21 -12.07 7.64 18.92
CA THR A 21 -11.12 7.48 20.02
C THR A 21 -11.14 6.05 20.58
N GLU A 22 -12.31 5.48 20.81
CA GLU A 22 -12.45 4.12 21.34
C GLU A 22 -12.00 3.07 20.33
N LEU A 23 -12.38 3.19 19.06
CA LEU A 23 -11.95 2.27 17.99
C LEU A 23 -10.43 2.26 17.84
N ILE A 24 -9.83 3.45 17.72
CA ILE A 24 -8.38 3.58 17.55
C ILE A 24 -7.64 3.10 18.82
N GLN A 25 -8.17 3.39 20.01
CA GLN A 25 -7.61 2.89 21.27
C GLN A 25 -7.68 1.37 21.36
N GLY A 26 -8.77 0.77 20.88
CA GLY A 26 -8.98 -0.68 20.87
C GLY A 26 -8.00 -1.43 19.95
N TYR A 27 -7.78 -0.91 18.73
CA TYR A 27 -6.91 -1.57 17.75
C TYR A 27 -5.41 -1.27 17.94
N PHE A 28 -5.05 -0.09 18.44
CA PHE A 28 -3.66 0.37 18.44
C PHE A 28 -3.07 0.61 19.84
N GLY A 29 -3.88 0.53 20.90
CA GLY A 29 -3.37 0.59 22.28
C GLY A 29 -2.61 1.89 22.58
N ASN A 30 -1.38 1.77 23.06
CA ASN A 30 -0.56 2.95 23.37
C ASN A 30 -0.10 3.73 22.13
N ASP A 31 -0.27 3.14 20.95
CA ASP A 31 0.21 3.67 19.69
C ASP A 31 -0.85 4.49 18.92
N SER A 32 -2.08 4.49 19.43
CA SER A 32 -3.24 5.24 18.94
C SER A 32 -3.00 6.71 18.60
N PRO A 33 -2.17 7.49 19.34
CA PRO A 33 -1.94 8.90 19.00
C PRO A 33 -1.37 9.14 17.59
N TRP A 34 -0.65 8.17 17.00
CA TRP A 34 -0.20 8.31 15.61
C TRP A 34 -1.38 8.24 14.64
N TYR A 35 -2.31 7.32 14.88
CA TYR A 35 -3.44 7.03 13.97
C TYR A 35 -4.57 8.06 14.08
N ALA A 36 -4.83 8.59 15.28
CA ALA A 36 -5.99 9.41 15.62
C ALA A 36 -6.30 10.55 14.64
N ASP A 37 -5.24 11.22 14.17
CA ASP A 37 -5.31 12.37 13.27
C ASP A 37 -4.86 12.04 11.83
N ARG A 38 -4.55 10.78 11.54
CA ARG A 38 -3.95 10.35 10.27
C ARG A 38 -4.88 9.55 9.40
N ILE A 39 -5.62 8.60 9.98
CA ILE A 39 -6.33 7.59 9.20
C ILE A 39 -7.84 7.89 9.14
N PRO A 40 -8.54 7.49 8.06
CA PRO A 40 -9.99 7.35 8.08
C PRO A 40 -10.41 6.22 9.02
N ILE A 41 -11.60 6.37 9.61
CA ILE A 41 -12.15 5.41 10.58
C ILE A 41 -13.23 4.60 9.90
N PHE A 42 -13.21 3.29 10.10
CA PHE A 42 -14.10 2.36 9.43
C PHE A 42 -14.75 1.41 10.43
N GLU A 43 -16.05 1.18 10.25
CA GLU A 43 -16.80 0.15 10.95
C GLU A 43 -17.71 -0.57 9.96
N SER A 44 -17.88 -1.89 10.10
CA SER A 44 -18.79 -2.67 9.26
C SER A 44 -19.35 -3.91 9.95
N SER A 45 -20.50 -4.37 9.47
CA SER A 45 -21.05 -5.68 9.82
C SER A 45 -20.16 -6.86 9.38
N ALA A 46 -19.18 -6.63 8.49
CA ALA A 46 -18.13 -7.59 8.15
C ALA A 46 -16.90 -7.35 9.05
N SER A 47 -16.86 -8.02 10.20
CA SER A 47 -15.81 -7.81 11.21
C SER A 47 -14.41 -8.20 10.72
N ASP A 48 -14.30 -9.17 9.82
CA ASP A 48 -13.03 -9.56 9.20
C ASP A 48 -12.46 -8.43 8.34
N ILE A 49 -13.27 -7.80 7.48
CA ILE A 49 -12.85 -6.63 6.70
C ILE A 49 -12.44 -5.49 7.64
N GLN A 50 -13.20 -5.26 8.71
CA GLN A 50 -12.89 -4.23 9.70
C GLN A 50 -11.56 -4.48 10.42
N ASP A 51 -11.34 -5.68 10.93
CA ASP A 51 -10.11 -6.03 11.65
C ASP A 51 -8.88 -5.91 10.73
N ILE A 52 -9.00 -6.36 9.48
CA ILE A 52 -7.92 -6.25 8.50
C ILE A 52 -7.70 -4.79 8.09
N TYR A 53 -8.73 -3.96 7.98
CA TYR A 53 -8.57 -2.53 7.71
C TYR A 53 -7.65 -1.85 8.74
N TYR A 54 -7.85 -2.09 10.03
CA TYR A 54 -6.98 -1.53 11.08
C TYR A 54 -5.61 -2.19 11.14
N TYR A 55 -5.52 -3.50 10.91
CA TYR A 55 -4.24 -4.20 10.79
C TYR A 55 -3.38 -3.66 9.64
N ARG A 56 -4.02 -3.31 8.52
CA ARG A 56 -3.35 -2.78 7.34
C ARG A 56 -2.84 -1.36 7.54
N TRP A 57 -3.49 -0.57 8.40
CA TRP A 57 -2.91 0.69 8.88
C TRP A 57 -1.68 0.47 9.78
N ASN A 58 -1.63 -0.60 10.58
CA ASN A 58 -0.41 -0.98 11.31
C ASN A 58 0.74 -1.33 10.35
N ILE A 59 0.47 -2.11 9.30
CA ILE A 59 1.47 -2.41 8.25
C ILE A 59 1.89 -1.12 7.56
N PHE A 60 0.95 -0.30 7.08
CA PHE A 60 1.28 0.96 6.41
C PHE A 60 2.24 1.80 7.26
N ARG A 61 1.92 2.01 8.54
CA ARG A 61 2.79 2.73 9.47
C ARG A 61 4.18 2.11 9.60
N ALA A 62 4.25 0.80 9.83
CA ALA A 62 5.49 0.09 10.08
C ALA A 62 6.49 0.23 8.91
N HIS A 63 5.95 0.41 7.70
CA HIS A 63 6.72 0.57 6.47
C HIS A 63 7.02 2.02 6.09
N GLN A 64 6.60 3.02 6.88
CA GLN A 64 6.99 4.42 6.65
C GLN A 64 8.39 4.67 7.21
N ARG A 65 9.40 4.47 6.36
CA ARG A 65 10.81 4.73 6.71
C ARG A 65 11.12 6.22 6.55
N ASP A 66 11.57 6.84 7.62
CA ASP A 66 12.05 8.22 7.64
C ASP A 66 13.50 8.29 7.16
N LEU A 67 13.76 9.00 6.07
CA LEU A 67 15.10 9.20 5.51
C LEU A 67 15.74 10.52 5.98
N GLY A 68 15.14 11.20 6.96
CA GLY A 68 15.59 12.48 7.48
C GLY A 68 15.31 13.60 6.48
N GLN A 69 16.36 14.22 5.97
CA GLN A 69 16.24 15.34 5.02
C GLN A 69 15.59 14.95 3.67
N ASP A 70 15.65 13.66 3.32
CA ASP A 70 15.09 13.13 2.07
C ASP A 70 13.59 12.76 2.19
N GLY A 71 12.99 12.97 3.37
CA GLY A 71 11.57 12.69 3.63
C GLY A 71 11.28 11.21 3.91
N TYR A 72 10.05 10.77 3.65
CA TYR A 72 9.61 9.39 3.87
C TYR A 72 9.57 8.55 2.58
N ILE A 73 9.84 7.25 2.70
CA ILE A 73 9.46 6.26 1.70
C ILE A 73 8.60 5.16 2.34
N SER A 74 7.82 4.44 1.51
CA SER A 74 7.25 3.15 1.89
C SER A 74 8.23 2.03 1.53
N THR A 75 8.62 1.21 2.50
CA THR A 75 9.41 -0.01 2.24
C THR A 75 8.48 -1.19 1.97
N GLU A 76 9.00 -2.23 1.34
CA GLU A 76 8.25 -3.47 1.10
C GLU A 76 8.48 -4.52 2.18
N PHE A 77 9.75 -4.70 2.58
CA PHE A 77 10.16 -5.52 3.71
C PHE A 77 10.46 -4.63 4.93
N LEU A 78 10.19 -5.14 6.14
CA LEU A 78 10.59 -4.49 7.38
C LEU A 78 12.11 -4.56 7.60
N ASN A 79 12.68 -5.72 7.29
CA ASN A 79 14.13 -5.94 7.35
C ASN A 79 14.75 -5.67 5.98
N ASP A 80 16.00 -5.22 5.97
CA ASP A 80 16.74 -5.03 4.72
C ASP A 80 16.93 -6.36 3.97
N VAL A 81 16.71 -6.32 2.65
CA VAL A 81 16.98 -7.42 1.73
C VAL A 81 18.09 -7.04 0.75
N SER A 82 18.75 -8.03 0.14
CA SER A 82 19.96 -7.77 -0.67
C SER A 82 19.69 -7.13 -2.03
N TRP A 83 18.44 -7.15 -2.52
CA TRP A 83 18.04 -6.62 -3.83
C TRP A 83 17.35 -5.26 -3.78
N GLN A 84 17.21 -4.65 -2.60
CA GLN A 84 16.68 -3.29 -2.45
C GLN A 84 17.71 -2.24 -2.88
N THR A 85 17.23 -1.06 -3.25
CA THR A 85 18.11 0.09 -3.52
C THR A 85 18.70 0.60 -2.20
N GLN A 86 20.04 0.59 -2.11
CA GLN A 86 20.77 1.09 -0.95
C GLN A 86 21.13 2.57 -1.11
N PRO A 87 21.13 3.38 -0.03
CA PRO A 87 20.85 3.02 1.36
C PRO A 87 19.36 3.14 1.77
N SER A 88 18.49 3.59 0.86
CA SER A 88 17.10 3.96 1.18
C SER A 88 16.19 2.78 1.52
N ALA A 89 16.55 1.55 1.12
CA ALA A 89 15.68 0.37 1.14
C ALA A 89 14.49 0.45 0.19
N LEU A 90 14.64 1.19 -0.91
CA LEU A 90 13.60 1.30 -1.93
C LEU A 90 13.46 0.00 -2.74
N LEU A 91 12.20 -0.42 -2.89
CA LEU A 91 11.67 -1.41 -3.83
C LEU A 91 10.45 -0.77 -4.51
N ILE A 92 10.38 -0.79 -5.85
CA ILE A 92 9.36 -0.01 -6.61
C ILE A 92 8.18 -0.85 -7.12
N ASP A 93 8.28 -2.17 -7.03
CA ASP A 93 7.32 -3.16 -7.51
C ASP A 93 5.91 -2.92 -6.95
N ALA A 94 5.78 -2.67 -5.65
CA ALA A 94 4.50 -2.29 -5.04
C ALA A 94 4.26 -0.77 -4.88
N ALA A 95 5.09 0.10 -5.49
CA ALA A 95 5.03 1.54 -5.26
C ALA A 95 3.65 2.17 -5.57
N ASN A 96 2.97 1.70 -6.64
CA ASN A 96 1.61 2.15 -6.96
C ASN A 96 0.63 1.81 -5.84
N MET A 97 0.72 0.60 -5.28
CA MET A 97 -0.13 0.17 -4.16
C MET A 97 0.16 0.96 -2.89
N HIS A 98 1.45 1.22 -2.59
CA HIS A 98 1.83 2.06 -1.44
C HIS A 98 1.26 3.47 -1.55
N LEU A 99 1.36 4.10 -2.73
CA LEU A 99 0.77 5.42 -2.99
C LEU A 99 -0.75 5.40 -2.87
N ARG A 100 -1.42 4.33 -3.33
CA ARG A 100 -2.87 4.16 -3.23
C ARG A 100 -3.36 3.86 -1.82
N GLU A 101 -2.58 3.19 -0.97
CA GLU A 101 -2.87 3.07 0.46
C GLU A 101 -2.67 4.43 1.15
N GLY A 102 -1.54 5.08 0.88
CA GLY A 102 -1.12 6.33 1.51
C GLY A 102 -1.95 7.55 1.11
N ARG A 103 -2.66 7.53 -0.03
CA ARG A 103 -3.52 8.65 -0.47
C ARG A 103 -4.64 8.98 0.50
N TRP A 104 -5.03 8.02 1.33
CA TRP A 104 -6.07 8.17 2.35
C TRP A 104 -5.54 8.72 3.69
N CYS A 105 -4.22 8.78 3.86
CA CYS A 105 -3.61 9.32 5.06
C CYS A 105 -3.61 10.86 5.01
N ARG A 106 -4.09 11.50 6.09
CA ARG A 106 -4.08 12.96 6.23
C ARG A 106 -2.68 13.55 6.33
N ASP A 107 -1.74 12.78 6.88
CA ASP A 107 -0.33 13.17 6.92
C ASP A 107 0.29 12.93 5.54
N ARG A 108 0.14 13.93 4.67
CA ARG A 108 0.49 13.83 3.26
C ARG A 108 1.98 13.58 3.01
N ARG A 109 2.86 13.73 4.01
CA ARG A 109 4.31 13.41 3.88
C ARG A 109 4.54 11.99 3.36
N PHE A 110 3.80 11.01 3.87
CA PHE A 110 3.98 9.60 3.49
C PHE A 110 3.72 9.33 2.01
N LYS A 111 2.80 10.08 1.40
CA LYS A 111 2.53 10.03 -0.05
C LYS A 111 3.43 10.98 -0.83
N ASP A 112 3.49 12.25 -0.42
CA ASP A 112 4.15 13.32 -1.16
C ASP A 112 5.67 13.15 -1.17
N ASP A 113 6.28 12.83 -0.04
CA ASP A 113 7.73 12.64 0.05
C ASP A 113 8.12 11.37 -0.70
N TYR A 114 7.32 10.30 -0.58
CA TYR A 114 7.58 9.06 -1.31
C TYR A 114 7.48 9.26 -2.83
N ARG A 115 6.42 9.91 -3.32
CA ARG A 115 6.30 10.30 -4.74
C ARG A 115 7.50 11.15 -5.18
N ASN A 116 7.89 12.14 -4.38
CA ASN A 116 9.03 12.99 -4.69
C ASN A 116 10.35 12.20 -4.73
N PHE A 117 10.50 11.15 -3.90
CA PHE A 117 11.64 10.24 -3.94
C PHE A 117 11.65 9.41 -5.22
N LEU A 118 10.50 8.82 -5.60
CA LEU A 118 10.33 7.98 -6.79
C LEU A 118 10.65 8.72 -8.10
N PHE A 119 10.43 10.03 -8.15
CA PHE A 119 10.76 10.90 -9.30
C PHE A 119 11.92 11.88 -9.00
N GLY A 120 12.62 11.67 -7.89
CA GLY A 120 13.67 12.54 -7.39
C GLY A 120 15.05 12.16 -7.92
N PRO A 121 16.12 12.80 -7.41
CA PRO A 121 17.49 12.50 -7.80
C PRO A 121 17.96 11.10 -7.38
N ASN A 122 17.35 10.51 -6.34
CA ASN A 122 17.70 9.19 -5.80
C ASN A 122 16.79 8.06 -6.33
N LYS A 123 16.01 8.34 -7.39
CA LYS A 123 15.11 7.37 -8.02
C LYS A 123 15.85 6.15 -8.58
N ASN A 124 15.19 4.99 -8.58
CA ASN A 124 15.63 3.80 -9.30
C ASN A 124 14.46 3.19 -10.11
N PRO A 125 14.01 3.86 -11.19
CA PRO A 125 12.73 3.59 -11.84
C PRO A 125 12.70 2.32 -12.71
N TYR A 126 13.85 1.65 -12.88
CA TYR A 126 14.00 0.46 -13.73
C TYR A 126 14.48 -0.75 -12.91
N GLN A 127 14.08 -0.83 -11.64
CA GLN A 127 14.32 -2.00 -10.79
C GLN A 127 13.29 -3.10 -11.09
N PHE A 128 12.02 -2.71 -11.22
CA PHE A 128 10.89 -3.54 -11.57
C PHE A 128 9.97 -2.80 -12.55
N SER A 129 9.05 -3.52 -13.19
CA SER A 129 7.91 -2.93 -13.90
C SER A 129 7.13 -1.99 -12.97
N GLU A 130 6.62 -0.87 -13.49
CA GLU A 130 6.04 0.16 -12.64
C GLU A 130 4.87 0.91 -13.28
N SER A 131 3.92 1.34 -12.44
CA SER A 131 2.84 2.29 -12.75
C SER A 131 2.88 3.51 -11.80
N MET A 132 4.07 4.04 -11.51
CA MET A 132 4.28 5.09 -10.50
C MET A 132 3.60 6.42 -10.84
N ALA A 133 3.54 6.79 -12.12
CA ALA A 133 2.88 8.03 -12.53
C ALA A 133 1.36 7.95 -12.32
N ASP A 134 0.75 6.78 -12.59
CA ASP A 134 -0.64 6.50 -12.19
C ASP A 134 -0.80 6.61 -10.67
N GLY A 135 0.06 5.97 -9.86
CA GLY A 135 -0.03 6.05 -8.39
C GLY A 135 0.01 7.50 -7.88
N ALA A 136 0.87 8.33 -8.47
CA ALA A 136 0.96 9.77 -8.16
C ALA A 136 -0.32 10.52 -8.55
N TRP A 137 -0.86 10.27 -9.75
CA TRP A 137 -2.11 10.85 -10.23
C TRP A 137 -3.29 10.49 -9.33
N GLN A 138 -3.40 9.23 -8.93
CA GLN A 138 -4.44 8.71 -8.03
C GLN A 138 -4.39 9.36 -6.65
N GLY A 139 -3.20 9.77 -6.21
CA GLY A 139 -3.00 10.55 -5.01
C GLY A 139 -3.53 11.99 -5.11
N TYR A 140 -3.44 12.60 -6.28
CA TYR A 140 -4.01 13.93 -6.57
C TYR A 140 -5.54 13.90 -6.69
N LEU A 141 -6.11 12.83 -7.26
CA LEU A 141 -7.55 12.68 -7.33
C LEU A 141 -8.22 12.73 -5.94
N VAL A 142 -7.48 12.41 -4.88
CA VAL A 142 -7.97 12.48 -3.49
C VAL A 142 -7.68 13.81 -2.83
N ASP A 143 -6.47 14.37 -2.91
CA ASP A 143 -6.16 15.61 -2.18
C ASP A 143 -6.42 16.92 -2.96
N GLY A 144 -6.50 16.85 -4.29
CA GLY A 144 -6.73 17.96 -5.18
C GLY A 144 -5.55 18.94 -5.33
N VAL A 145 -4.34 18.61 -4.85
CA VAL A 145 -3.22 19.58 -4.81
C VAL A 145 -2.32 19.47 -6.05
N ALA A 146 -2.73 20.15 -7.12
CA ALA A 146 -2.08 20.09 -8.44
C ALA A 146 -0.58 20.44 -8.42
N ASP A 147 -0.17 21.43 -7.64
CA ASP A 147 1.23 21.88 -7.55
C ASP A 147 2.19 20.75 -7.11
N THR A 148 1.68 19.77 -6.35
CA THR A 148 2.50 18.66 -5.85
C THR A 148 2.86 17.63 -6.92
N ILE A 149 2.10 17.55 -8.01
CA ILE A 149 2.33 16.55 -9.07
C ILE A 149 2.84 17.19 -10.37
N THR A 150 2.44 18.42 -10.67
CA THR A 150 2.79 19.08 -11.95
C THR A 150 4.29 19.36 -12.06
N GLY A 151 4.97 19.63 -10.94
CA GLY A 151 6.43 19.80 -10.89
C GLY A 151 7.23 18.52 -11.18
N LEU A 152 6.58 17.35 -11.25
CA LEU A 152 7.24 16.06 -11.56
C LEU A 152 7.01 15.61 -13.01
N LEU A 153 6.25 16.38 -13.80
CA LEU A 153 5.82 15.99 -15.14
C LEU A 153 7.00 15.67 -16.08
N ASP A 154 8.09 16.45 -16.02
CA ASP A 154 9.28 16.19 -16.83
C ASP A 154 9.96 14.86 -16.46
N THR A 155 10.13 14.58 -15.16
CA THR A 155 10.72 13.31 -14.74
C THR A 155 9.80 12.12 -15.02
N MET A 156 8.48 12.30 -14.95
CA MET A 156 7.53 11.25 -15.36
C MET A 156 7.69 10.92 -16.85
N GLN A 157 7.86 11.92 -17.70
CA GLN A 157 8.16 11.72 -19.12
C GLN A 157 9.52 11.04 -19.33
N GLU A 158 10.56 11.42 -18.57
CA GLU A 158 11.88 10.77 -18.60
C GLU A 158 11.76 9.28 -18.29
N VAL A 159 11.10 8.94 -17.18
CA VAL A 159 10.89 7.54 -16.75
C VAL A 159 10.16 6.74 -17.81
N TYR A 160 9.01 7.24 -18.27
CA TYR A 160 8.20 6.61 -19.31
C TYR A 160 9.00 6.37 -20.60
N ASN A 161 9.72 7.40 -21.07
CA ASN A 161 10.45 7.29 -22.33
C ASN A 161 11.67 6.37 -22.23
N GLY A 162 12.26 6.19 -21.04
CA GLY A 162 13.35 5.23 -20.85
C GLY A 162 12.91 3.77 -21.00
N TRP A 163 11.65 3.43 -20.72
CA TRP A 163 11.10 2.09 -21.03
C TRP A 163 11.02 1.80 -22.54
N ASN A 164 11.11 2.82 -23.40
CA ASN A 164 11.20 2.62 -24.85
C ASN A 164 12.58 2.15 -25.32
N SER A 165 13.53 1.98 -24.41
CA SER A 165 14.84 1.37 -24.67
C SER A 165 14.82 -0.15 -24.46
N THR A 166 15.91 -0.84 -24.80
CA THR A 166 16.13 -2.25 -24.45
C THR A 166 17.07 -2.32 -23.26
N MET A 167 16.58 -2.86 -22.15
CA MET A 167 17.32 -3.09 -20.93
C MET A 167 17.46 -4.60 -20.67
N SER A 168 18.33 -4.99 -19.74
CA SER A 168 18.44 -6.40 -19.34
C SER A 168 17.19 -6.93 -18.65
N ILE A 169 16.34 -6.05 -18.13
CA ILE A 169 15.12 -6.42 -17.40
C ILE A 169 13.89 -6.47 -18.31
N GLY A 170 13.86 -5.67 -19.37
CA GLY A 170 12.68 -5.39 -20.16
C GLY A 170 12.93 -4.31 -21.21
N GLY A 171 11.89 -3.93 -21.95
CA GLY A 171 11.98 -2.86 -22.93
C GLY A 171 10.76 -2.78 -23.84
N TYR A 172 10.91 -2.09 -24.96
CA TYR A 172 9.86 -1.92 -25.96
C TYR A 172 10.25 -2.56 -27.29
N ASP A 173 9.38 -3.41 -27.84
CA ASP A 173 9.56 -3.98 -29.18
C ASP A 173 8.74 -3.18 -30.19
N THR A 174 9.42 -2.36 -31.00
CA THR A 174 8.80 -1.51 -32.03
C THR A 174 8.14 -2.32 -33.16
N SER A 175 8.51 -3.59 -33.35
CA SER A 175 7.89 -4.43 -34.38
C SER A 175 6.51 -4.95 -33.95
N LYS A 176 6.27 -5.01 -32.64
CA LYS A 176 4.98 -5.41 -32.04
C LYS A 176 4.22 -4.23 -31.43
N ASN A 177 4.90 -3.12 -31.18
CA ASN A 177 4.41 -1.98 -30.41
C ASN A 177 3.96 -2.38 -29.00
N LEU A 178 4.70 -3.29 -28.35
CA LEU A 178 4.44 -3.79 -27.00
C LEU A 178 5.70 -3.69 -26.14
N TYR A 179 5.48 -3.45 -24.85
CA TYR A 179 6.50 -3.61 -23.83
C TYR A 179 6.65 -5.09 -23.47
N TRP A 180 7.87 -5.48 -23.16
CA TRP A 180 8.22 -6.80 -22.66
C TRP A 180 9.07 -6.69 -21.39
N ILE A 181 8.99 -7.72 -20.55
CA ILE A 181 9.63 -7.74 -19.23
C ILE A 181 10.00 -9.18 -18.89
N GLN A 182 11.05 -9.36 -18.11
CA GLN A 182 11.34 -10.62 -17.43
C GLN A 182 10.37 -10.79 -16.26
N PRO A 183 9.72 -11.96 -16.08
CA PRO A 183 8.78 -12.17 -14.97
C PRO A 183 9.35 -11.83 -13.58
N LEU A 184 10.62 -12.15 -13.31
CA LEU A 184 11.31 -11.75 -12.07
C LEU A 184 11.25 -10.23 -11.82
N THR A 185 11.51 -9.43 -12.86
CA THR A 185 11.49 -7.96 -12.77
C THR A 185 10.09 -7.38 -13.01
N ASP A 186 9.10 -8.24 -13.20
CA ASP A 186 7.67 -7.92 -13.08
C ASP A 186 7.15 -8.31 -11.69
N ALA A 187 8.06 -8.62 -10.74
CA ALA A 187 7.80 -9.16 -9.40
C ALA A 187 6.96 -10.45 -9.40
N THR A 188 7.13 -11.29 -10.44
CA THR A 188 6.37 -12.53 -10.66
C THR A 188 7.25 -13.66 -11.19
N GLU A 189 8.33 -14.00 -10.48
CA GLU A 189 9.21 -15.12 -10.83
C GLU A 189 8.50 -16.49 -10.86
N TYR A 190 9.00 -17.43 -11.67
CA TYR A 190 8.36 -18.73 -11.87
C TYR A 190 6.93 -18.65 -12.46
N THR A 191 6.69 -17.74 -13.40
CA THR A 191 5.48 -17.78 -14.25
C THR A 191 5.58 -18.89 -15.30
N ILE A 192 4.47 -19.16 -15.99
CA ILE A 192 4.45 -20.08 -17.13
C ILE A 192 5.51 -19.67 -18.16
N ALA A 193 5.68 -18.37 -18.39
CA ALA A 193 6.64 -17.83 -19.36
C ALA A 193 8.10 -18.21 -19.02
N SER A 194 8.55 -17.99 -17.78
CA SER A 194 9.93 -18.31 -17.39
C SER A 194 10.17 -19.80 -17.24
N ILE A 195 9.19 -20.53 -16.73
CA ILE A 195 9.31 -21.99 -16.57
C ILE A 195 9.37 -22.67 -17.94
N ASP A 196 8.45 -22.36 -18.86
CA ASP A 196 8.42 -23.00 -20.18
C ASP A 196 9.65 -22.61 -21.02
N ALA A 197 10.11 -21.35 -20.95
CA ALA A 197 11.32 -20.93 -21.65
C ALA A 197 12.57 -21.70 -21.17
N SER A 198 12.57 -22.17 -19.92
CA SER A 198 13.63 -23.02 -19.36
C SER A 198 13.50 -24.49 -19.74
N GLY A 199 12.39 -24.93 -20.36
CA GLY A 199 12.08 -26.34 -20.59
C GLY A 199 11.53 -27.05 -19.34
N GLY A 200 11.00 -26.30 -18.37
CA GLY A 200 10.47 -26.84 -17.12
C GLY A 200 11.53 -27.17 -16.05
N TYR A 201 12.80 -26.82 -16.29
CA TYR A 201 13.91 -27.13 -15.38
C TYR A 201 14.16 -26.06 -14.30
N ASP A 202 13.81 -24.80 -14.59
CA ASP A 202 13.96 -23.63 -13.72
C ASP A 202 12.77 -22.67 -13.96
N GLY A 203 12.89 -21.42 -13.55
CA GLY A 203 11.94 -20.34 -13.80
C GLY A 203 12.26 -19.05 -13.05
N PHE A 204 13.39 -19.00 -12.30
CA PHE A 204 13.78 -17.79 -11.55
C PHE A 204 14.17 -16.65 -12.49
N THR A 205 14.87 -16.97 -13.60
CA THR A 205 15.28 -15.97 -14.60
C THR A 205 14.86 -16.34 -16.01
N GLY A 206 14.96 -15.39 -16.93
CA GLY A 206 14.57 -15.57 -18.33
C GLY A 206 13.06 -15.51 -18.53
N GLY A 207 12.56 -16.06 -19.65
CA GLY A 207 11.13 -16.02 -19.96
C GLY A 207 10.58 -14.64 -20.33
N TYR A 208 11.41 -13.77 -20.91
CA TYR A 208 10.94 -12.44 -21.31
C TYR A 208 9.70 -12.55 -22.18
N ALA A 209 8.67 -11.78 -21.81
CA ALA A 209 7.36 -11.88 -22.42
C ALA A 209 6.72 -10.50 -22.57
N PHE A 210 5.87 -10.38 -23.59
CA PHE A 210 4.89 -9.31 -23.72
C PHE A 210 3.75 -9.61 -22.75
N ARG A 211 3.85 -9.07 -21.53
CA ARG A 211 2.91 -9.36 -20.43
C ARG A 211 1.78 -8.33 -20.36
N PRO A 212 0.54 -8.73 -19.98
CA PRO A 212 -0.55 -7.81 -19.70
C PRO A 212 -0.19 -6.78 -18.62
N SER A 213 0.64 -7.12 -17.64
CA SER A 213 1.11 -6.23 -16.56
C SER A 213 1.80 -4.97 -17.10
N ILE A 214 3.06 -5.07 -17.55
CA ILE A 214 3.86 -3.91 -17.96
C ILE A 214 3.18 -3.06 -19.04
N ASN A 215 2.43 -3.68 -19.96
CA ASN A 215 1.68 -2.93 -20.97
C ASN A 215 0.52 -2.14 -20.36
N SER A 216 -0.20 -2.69 -19.39
CA SER A 216 -1.23 -1.96 -18.64
C SER A 216 -0.63 -0.87 -17.76
N TYR A 217 0.55 -1.11 -17.19
CA TYR A 217 1.26 -0.11 -16.39
C TYR A 217 1.71 1.09 -17.23
N GLN A 218 2.28 0.84 -18.42
CA GLN A 218 2.65 1.92 -19.34
C GLN A 218 1.42 2.60 -19.95
N TYR A 219 0.30 1.91 -20.15
CA TYR A 219 -0.97 2.55 -20.49
C TYR A 219 -1.42 3.53 -19.39
N ALA A 220 -1.41 3.09 -18.13
CA ALA A 220 -1.80 3.91 -16.98
C ALA A 220 -0.88 5.12 -16.79
N ASN A 221 0.44 4.91 -16.88
CA ASN A 221 1.43 5.99 -16.80
C ASN A 221 1.24 7.00 -17.94
N ALA A 222 0.94 6.55 -19.16
CA ALA A 222 0.66 7.47 -20.26
C ALA A 222 -0.61 8.31 -20.01
N LEU A 223 -1.69 7.72 -19.51
CA LEU A 223 -2.88 8.47 -19.13
C LEU A 223 -2.60 9.45 -17.99
N ALA A 224 -1.83 9.06 -16.98
CA ALA A 224 -1.44 9.93 -15.88
C ALA A 224 -0.67 11.16 -16.38
N ILE A 225 0.35 10.97 -17.23
CA ILE A 225 1.12 12.07 -17.84
C ILE A 225 0.20 12.97 -18.67
N SER A 226 -0.70 12.39 -19.47
CA SER A 226 -1.70 13.14 -20.24
C SER A 226 -2.57 14.04 -19.36
N ASN A 227 -3.07 13.47 -18.26
CA ASN A 227 -3.95 14.19 -17.33
C ASN A 227 -3.19 15.29 -16.58
N ILE A 228 -1.95 15.04 -16.16
CA ILE A 228 -1.11 16.04 -15.48
C ILE A 228 -0.73 17.19 -16.43
N ALA A 229 -0.38 16.88 -17.69
CA ALA A 229 -0.14 17.90 -18.72
C ALA A 229 -1.37 18.78 -18.97
N SER A 230 -2.58 18.20 -18.87
CA SER A 230 -3.82 18.98 -18.96
C SER A 230 -3.96 19.98 -17.80
N LEU A 231 -3.47 19.66 -16.59
CA LEU A 231 -3.48 20.58 -15.45
C LEU A 231 -2.55 21.79 -15.64
N THR A 232 -1.46 21.63 -16.40
CA THR A 232 -0.52 22.72 -16.70
C THR A 232 -0.93 23.54 -17.92
N GLY A 233 -2.00 23.15 -18.60
CA GLY A 233 -2.45 23.77 -19.86
C GLY A 233 -1.66 23.33 -21.09
N ASP A 234 -0.79 22.32 -20.98
CA ASP A 234 -0.05 21.75 -22.11
C ASP A 234 -0.92 20.73 -22.86
N THR A 235 -1.80 21.25 -23.73
CA THR A 235 -2.75 20.44 -24.48
C THR A 235 -2.08 19.53 -25.52
N ASP A 236 -0.93 19.93 -26.05
CA ASP A 236 -0.21 19.17 -27.07
C ASP A 236 0.45 17.94 -26.43
N LEU A 237 1.11 18.11 -25.28
CA LEU A 237 1.67 17.01 -24.51
C LEU A 237 0.58 16.08 -23.99
N ALA A 238 -0.53 16.64 -23.51
CA ALA A 238 -1.69 15.86 -23.08
C ALA A 238 -2.20 14.95 -24.21
N GLN A 239 -2.42 15.51 -25.40
CA GLN A 239 -2.88 14.73 -26.54
C GLN A 239 -1.84 13.69 -26.98
N GLN A 240 -0.55 14.02 -26.98
CA GLN A 240 0.53 13.08 -27.32
C GLN A 240 0.50 11.82 -26.44
N TYR A 241 0.38 11.99 -25.12
CA TYR A 241 0.36 10.88 -24.19
C TYR A 241 -0.98 10.13 -24.18
N LYS A 242 -2.08 10.83 -24.44
CA LYS A 242 -3.39 10.19 -24.69
C LYS A 242 -3.34 9.28 -25.93
N ASP A 243 -2.69 9.71 -27.00
CA ASP A 243 -2.52 8.91 -28.22
C ASP A 243 -1.62 7.69 -27.98
N LYS A 244 -0.56 7.83 -27.16
CA LYS A 244 0.27 6.70 -26.71
C LYS A 244 -0.56 5.68 -25.93
N ALA A 245 -1.36 6.12 -24.97
CA ALA A 245 -2.25 5.24 -24.22
C ALA A 245 -3.24 4.52 -25.15
N ALA A 246 -3.89 5.24 -26.07
CA ALA A 246 -4.81 4.66 -27.04
C ALA A 246 -4.13 3.62 -27.95
N ALA A 247 -2.89 3.86 -28.36
CA ALA A 247 -2.10 2.90 -29.14
C ALA A 247 -1.81 1.62 -28.33
N ILE A 248 -1.36 1.75 -27.07
CA ILE A 248 -1.11 0.60 -26.19
C ILE A 248 -2.40 -0.20 -25.99
N LYS A 249 -3.51 0.47 -25.64
CA LYS A 249 -4.83 -0.17 -25.48
C LYS A 249 -5.20 -1.00 -26.70
N LYS A 250 -5.09 -0.43 -27.91
CA LYS A 250 -5.40 -1.13 -29.15
C LYS A 250 -4.54 -2.39 -29.33
N VAL A 251 -3.23 -2.30 -29.07
CA VAL A 251 -2.31 -3.42 -29.30
C VAL A 251 -2.47 -4.51 -28.23
N VAL A 252 -2.68 -4.15 -26.96
CA VAL A 252 -2.96 -5.11 -25.87
C VAL A 252 -4.22 -5.92 -26.19
N GLN A 253 -5.32 -5.25 -26.53
CA GLN A 253 -6.58 -5.92 -26.88
C GLN A 253 -6.46 -6.78 -28.13
N GLY A 254 -5.77 -6.32 -29.16
CA GLY A 254 -5.63 -7.07 -30.40
C GLY A 254 -4.61 -8.20 -30.36
N SER A 255 -3.63 -8.13 -29.46
CA SER A 255 -2.48 -9.04 -29.47
C SER A 255 -2.41 -9.96 -28.26
N LEU A 256 -2.79 -9.48 -27.08
CA LEU A 256 -2.70 -10.25 -25.83
C LEU A 256 -4.03 -10.89 -25.44
N TRP A 257 -5.17 -10.47 -26.00
CA TRP A 257 -6.41 -11.23 -25.86
C TRP A 257 -6.31 -12.56 -26.60
N ASN A 258 -6.60 -13.65 -25.91
CA ASN A 258 -6.66 -14.99 -26.48
C ASN A 258 -8.10 -15.49 -26.47
N SER A 259 -8.71 -15.64 -27.64
CA SER A 259 -10.11 -16.06 -27.79
C SER A 259 -10.38 -17.53 -27.44
N THR A 260 -9.35 -18.38 -27.34
CA THR A 260 -9.49 -19.77 -26.89
C THR A 260 -9.50 -19.85 -25.38
N PHE A 261 -8.64 -19.08 -24.73
CA PHE A 261 -8.63 -18.96 -23.27
C PHE A 261 -9.68 -17.98 -22.74
N GLU A 262 -10.23 -17.09 -23.59
CA GLU A 262 -11.11 -15.97 -23.20
C GLU A 262 -10.49 -15.11 -22.10
N HIS A 263 -9.20 -14.79 -22.27
CA HIS A 263 -8.39 -14.11 -21.26
C HIS A 263 -7.25 -13.32 -21.90
N PHE A 264 -6.70 -12.34 -21.19
CA PHE A 264 -5.44 -11.70 -21.58
C PHE A 264 -4.26 -12.60 -21.20
N ILE A 265 -3.45 -12.97 -22.18
CA ILE A 265 -2.39 -13.97 -22.08
C ILE A 265 -1.07 -13.39 -22.59
N ASP A 266 0.01 -13.68 -21.89
CA ASP A 266 1.36 -13.33 -22.29
C ASP A 266 1.73 -13.94 -23.65
N ARG A 267 2.62 -13.26 -24.37
CA ARG A 267 3.35 -13.83 -25.51
C ARG A 267 4.83 -13.84 -25.25
N PHE A 268 5.52 -14.89 -25.69
CA PHE A 268 6.98 -14.95 -25.58
C PHE A 268 7.63 -13.83 -26.41
N GLN A 269 8.56 -13.09 -25.80
CA GLN A 269 9.47 -12.18 -26.49
C GLN A 269 10.79 -12.87 -26.86
N VAL A 270 11.05 -14.05 -26.32
CA VAL A 270 12.21 -14.89 -26.65
C VAL A 270 11.87 -15.98 -27.66
N ASN A 271 12.90 -16.46 -28.35
CA ASN A 271 12.85 -17.66 -29.17
C ASN A 271 14.03 -18.57 -28.79
N ASN A 272 13.76 -19.80 -28.36
CA ASN A 272 14.78 -20.79 -28.04
C ASN A 272 14.30 -22.22 -28.41
N GLU A 273 14.96 -23.25 -27.90
CA GLU A 273 14.61 -24.66 -28.19
C GLU A 273 13.27 -25.12 -27.57
N ASN A 274 12.79 -24.41 -26.54
CA ASN A 274 11.59 -24.74 -25.77
C ASN A 274 10.37 -23.89 -26.17
N VAL A 275 10.60 -22.63 -26.56
CA VAL A 275 9.54 -21.65 -26.85
C VAL A 275 9.83 -20.84 -28.10
N THR A 276 8.77 -20.45 -28.80
CA THR A 276 8.84 -19.68 -30.04
C THR A 276 8.44 -18.22 -29.78
N TYR A 277 9.19 -17.29 -30.36
CA TYR A 277 8.83 -15.87 -30.31
C TYR A 277 7.40 -15.66 -30.81
N TRP A 278 6.67 -14.79 -30.11
CA TRP A 278 5.29 -14.39 -30.41
C TRP A 278 4.22 -15.43 -30.10
N ASP A 279 4.55 -16.68 -29.80
CA ASP A 279 3.54 -17.64 -29.35
C ASP A 279 2.98 -17.23 -27.99
N PHE A 280 1.69 -17.53 -27.76
CA PHE A 280 1.09 -17.37 -26.44
C PHE A 280 1.69 -18.38 -25.46
N ILE A 281 1.81 -17.98 -24.19
CA ILE A 281 2.00 -18.96 -23.12
C ILE A 281 0.78 -19.90 -23.05
N ARG A 282 0.99 -21.11 -22.53
CA ARG A 282 0.00 -22.19 -22.59
C ARG A 282 -0.99 -22.23 -21.42
N GLY A 283 -1.26 -21.10 -20.76
CA GLY A 283 -2.21 -21.05 -19.65
C GLY A 283 -2.59 -19.64 -19.22
N ARG A 284 -3.71 -19.54 -18.49
CA ARG A 284 -4.17 -18.29 -17.87
C ARG A 284 -3.38 -18.01 -16.60
N GLU A 285 -2.97 -16.75 -16.46
CA GLU A 285 -2.39 -16.23 -15.23
C GLU A 285 -3.27 -15.08 -14.72
N LEU A 286 -3.29 -14.88 -13.40
CA LEU A 286 -4.09 -13.85 -12.74
C LEU A 286 -3.71 -12.43 -13.19
N VAL A 287 -2.47 -12.25 -13.68
CA VAL A 287 -1.99 -11.01 -14.32
C VAL A 287 -2.88 -10.54 -15.47
N GLY A 288 -3.62 -11.45 -16.11
CA GLY A 288 -4.54 -11.10 -17.19
C GLY A 288 -5.71 -10.21 -16.75
N TYR A 289 -5.94 -10.00 -15.44
CA TYR A 289 -6.91 -9.03 -14.94
C TYR A 289 -6.35 -7.61 -14.74
N VAL A 290 -5.01 -7.45 -14.73
CA VAL A 290 -4.34 -6.14 -14.56
C VAL A 290 -4.80 -5.07 -15.56
N PRO A 291 -5.14 -5.39 -16.83
CA PRO A 291 -5.75 -4.41 -17.74
C PRO A 291 -6.94 -3.65 -17.13
N TRP A 292 -7.85 -4.34 -16.43
CA TRP A 292 -9.02 -3.70 -15.80
C TRP A 292 -8.67 -2.91 -14.55
N THR A 293 -7.54 -3.18 -13.87
CA THR A 293 -7.06 -2.35 -12.74
C THR A 293 -6.82 -0.90 -13.18
N HIS A 294 -6.52 -0.69 -14.46
CA HIS A 294 -6.19 0.61 -15.04
C HIS A 294 -7.20 1.09 -16.07
N ASP A 295 -8.37 0.46 -16.16
CA ASP A 295 -9.44 0.81 -17.10
C ASP A 295 -9.02 0.72 -18.59
N LEU A 296 -8.21 -0.29 -18.92
CA LEU A 296 -7.71 -0.50 -20.28
C LEU A 296 -8.74 -1.14 -21.22
N PRO A 297 -9.38 -2.29 -20.90
CA PRO A 297 -10.23 -2.98 -21.86
C PRO A 297 -11.44 -2.15 -22.30
N ASP A 298 -11.96 -2.43 -23.48
CA ASP A 298 -13.24 -1.92 -23.97
C ASP A 298 -14.37 -2.66 -23.24
N ASP A 299 -15.44 -1.94 -22.93
CA ASP A 299 -16.60 -2.50 -22.26
C ASP A 299 -17.42 -3.37 -23.21
N THR A 300 -17.06 -4.66 -23.27
CA THR A 300 -17.65 -5.66 -24.16
C THR A 300 -17.98 -6.94 -23.41
N GLU A 301 -19.04 -7.63 -23.84
CA GLU A 301 -19.37 -8.96 -23.33
C GLU A 301 -18.26 -9.99 -23.60
N GLU A 302 -17.51 -9.83 -24.70
CA GLU A 302 -16.38 -10.72 -25.04
C GLU A 302 -15.31 -10.69 -23.95
N PHE A 303 -14.82 -9.50 -23.57
CA PHE A 303 -13.82 -9.40 -22.51
C PHE A 303 -14.40 -9.75 -21.13
N ALA A 304 -15.70 -9.51 -20.92
CA ALA A 304 -16.37 -9.90 -19.69
C ALA A 304 -16.30 -11.42 -19.41
N GLN A 305 -16.17 -12.25 -20.45
CA GLN A 305 -16.05 -13.71 -20.30
C GLN A 305 -14.86 -14.15 -19.44
N ALA A 306 -13.79 -13.35 -19.35
CA ALA A 306 -12.63 -13.69 -18.51
C ALA A 306 -13.04 -13.91 -17.05
N TRP A 307 -13.95 -13.08 -16.52
CA TRP A 307 -14.31 -13.05 -15.10
C TRP A 307 -14.92 -14.35 -14.56
N LYS A 308 -15.46 -15.22 -15.43
CA LYS A 308 -15.93 -16.55 -14.99
C LYS A 308 -14.79 -17.42 -14.44
N HIS A 309 -13.54 -17.17 -14.85
CA HIS A 309 -12.39 -17.94 -14.40
C HIS A 309 -12.03 -17.68 -12.93
N LEU A 310 -12.37 -16.51 -12.38
CA LEU A 310 -12.20 -16.21 -10.95
C LEU A 310 -13.15 -16.99 -10.05
N LEU A 311 -14.23 -17.54 -10.60
CA LEU A 311 -15.25 -18.29 -9.86
C LEU A 311 -15.16 -19.80 -10.12
N ASP A 312 -14.30 -20.23 -11.04
CA ASP A 312 -14.15 -21.62 -11.45
C ASP A 312 -13.00 -22.29 -10.68
N THR A 313 -13.35 -23.33 -9.90
CA THR A 313 -12.42 -24.06 -9.03
C THR A 313 -11.37 -24.85 -9.78
N GLU A 314 -11.62 -25.19 -11.05
CA GLU A 314 -10.65 -25.84 -11.93
C GLU A 314 -9.70 -24.83 -12.61
N LYS A 315 -9.92 -23.53 -12.37
CA LYS A 315 -9.16 -22.41 -12.92
C LYS A 315 -8.53 -21.60 -11.78
N LEU A 316 -8.88 -20.32 -11.67
CA LEU A 316 -8.20 -19.37 -10.78
C LEU A 316 -8.81 -19.32 -9.37
N ALA A 317 -9.99 -19.95 -9.15
CA ALA A 317 -10.68 -19.90 -7.86
C ALA A 317 -10.16 -20.94 -6.87
N GLY A 318 -9.32 -20.53 -5.91
CA GLY A 318 -8.99 -21.32 -4.73
C GLY A 318 -10.01 -21.12 -3.61
N SER A 319 -10.10 -22.11 -2.70
CA SER A 319 -11.04 -22.02 -1.57
C SER A 319 -10.65 -20.97 -0.51
N HIS A 320 -9.38 -20.56 -0.48
CA HIS A 320 -8.83 -19.56 0.45
C HIS A 320 -8.15 -18.36 -0.24
N GLY A 321 -8.04 -18.36 -1.57
CA GLY A 321 -7.49 -17.23 -2.33
C GLY A 321 -7.53 -17.44 -3.83
N LEU A 322 -7.08 -16.45 -4.59
CA LEU A 322 -7.00 -16.51 -6.04
C LEU A 322 -5.65 -17.07 -6.48
N ARG A 323 -5.65 -18.11 -7.32
CA ARG A 323 -4.42 -18.71 -7.84
C ARG A 323 -3.76 -17.81 -8.87
N THR A 324 -2.44 -17.69 -8.80
CA THR A 324 -1.64 -16.97 -9.80
C THR A 324 -1.68 -17.62 -11.18
N ASN A 325 -1.84 -18.95 -11.26
CA ASN A 325 -2.18 -19.68 -12.49
C ASN A 325 -2.96 -20.97 -12.20
N GLU A 326 -3.42 -21.66 -13.25
CA GLU A 326 -4.42 -22.72 -13.13
C GLU A 326 -3.83 -24.10 -12.75
N PRO A 327 -4.56 -24.93 -11.96
CA PRO A 327 -4.17 -26.31 -11.63
C PRO A 327 -3.88 -27.23 -12.83
N SER A 328 -4.41 -26.90 -14.01
CA SER A 328 -4.16 -27.66 -15.24
C SER A 328 -2.75 -27.47 -15.81
N TYR A 329 -1.99 -26.48 -15.33
CA TYR A 329 -0.61 -26.28 -15.74
C TYR A 329 0.30 -27.39 -15.20
N GLU A 330 1.14 -27.96 -16.07
CA GLU A 330 2.02 -29.09 -15.76
C GLU A 330 2.93 -28.87 -14.55
N TYR A 331 3.36 -27.61 -14.32
CA TYR A 331 4.22 -27.24 -13.20
C TYR A 331 3.50 -26.43 -12.13
N TYR A 332 2.17 -26.54 -12.05
CA TYR A 332 1.36 -25.91 -10.99
C TYR A 332 1.89 -26.29 -9.60
N MET A 333 2.14 -25.29 -8.76
CA MET A 333 2.65 -25.40 -7.38
C MET A 333 3.99 -26.14 -7.23
N ARG A 334 4.73 -26.36 -8.32
CA ARG A 334 6.04 -27.01 -8.26
C ARG A 334 7.07 -26.09 -7.61
N GLN A 335 7.67 -26.54 -6.49
CA GLN A 335 8.75 -25.82 -5.82
C GLN A 335 10.09 -25.95 -6.54
N TYR A 336 10.67 -24.81 -6.93
CA TYR A 336 11.98 -24.74 -7.59
C TYR A 336 13.11 -24.31 -6.66
N ARG A 337 12.84 -23.43 -5.69
CA ARG A 337 13.85 -22.81 -4.84
C ARG A 337 13.55 -22.96 -3.35
N TYR A 338 14.63 -23.02 -2.56
CA TYR A 338 14.58 -23.15 -1.11
C TYR A 338 15.64 -22.25 -0.46
N GLU A 339 15.33 -21.68 0.71
CA GLU A 339 16.32 -21.13 1.63
C GLU A 339 16.59 -22.17 2.73
N GLY A 340 17.66 -22.95 2.56
CA GLY A 340 17.88 -24.13 3.38
C GLY A 340 16.84 -25.22 3.08
N ASP A 341 16.03 -25.57 4.08
CA ASP A 341 14.91 -26.52 3.97
C ASP A 341 13.54 -25.84 3.79
N LYS A 342 13.49 -24.51 3.85
CA LYS A 342 12.27 -23.72 3.72
C LYS A 342 12.00 -23.34 2.29
N ARG A 343 10.73 -23.40 1.89
CA ARG A 343 10.27 -23.01 0.56
C ARG A 343 10.49 -21.52 0.34
N GLU A 344 10.67 -21.16 -0.93
CA GLU A 344 10.93 -19.79 -1.39
C GLU A 344 9.82 -19.38 -2.39
N CYS A 345 9.79 -18.13 -2.82
CA CYS A 345 8.65 -17.57 -3.53
C CYS A 345 8.50 -18.17 -4.93
N GLN A 346 7.24 -18.29 -5.37
CA GLN A 346 6.92 -18.78 -6.72
C GLN A 346 5.54 -18.32 -7.17
N TRP A 347 5.39 -18.06 -8.47
CA TRP A 347 4.15 -17.55 -9.08
C TRP A 347 3.47 -18.55 -10.00
N ASN A 348 3.79 -19.83 -9.86
CA ASN A 348 3.21 -20.92 -10.63
C ASN A 348 1.98 -21.55 -9.98
N GLY A 349 1.12 -20.78 -9.31
CA GLY A 349 -0.07 -21.32 -8.66
C GLY A 349 -0.47 -20.69 -7.32
N PRO A 350 0.45 -20.33 -6.41
CA PRO A 350 0.09 -19.76 -5.11
C PRO A 350 -0.83 -18.56 -5.19
N ALA A 351 -1.58 -18.30 -4.13
CA ALA A 351 -2.27 -17.04 -3.94
C ALA A 351 -1.31 -15.97 -3.42
N TRP A 352 -1.20 -14.88 -4.17
CA TRP A 352 -0.37 -13.73 -3.81
C TRP A 352 -1.26 -12.53 -3.48
N PRO A 353 -1.11 -11.93 -2.28
CA PRO A 353 -1.75 -10.67 -1.93
C PRO A 353 -1.57 -9.58 -3.00
N TYR A 354 -0.40 -9.49 -3.61
CA TYR A 354 -0.09 -8.52 -4.68
C TYR A 354 -1.07 -8.61 -5.87
N GLN A 355 -1.20 -9.77 -6.53
CA GLN A 355 -2.13 -9.92 -7.66
C GLN A 355 -3.60 -10.02 -7.21
N THR A 356 -3.85 -10.46 -5.97
CA THR A 356 -5.20 -10.40 -5.38
C THR A 356 -5.68 -8.96 -5.25
N THR A 357 -4.81 -8.03 -4.81
CA THR A 357 -5.10 -6.60 -4.78
C THR A 357 -5.42 -6.06 -6.17
N GLN A 358 -4.59 -6.37 -7.18
CA GLN A 358 -4.82 -5.91 -8.56
C GLN A 358 -6.16 -6.42 -9.10
N THR A 359 -6.48 -7.68 -8.85
CA THR A 359 -7.73 -8.32 -9.32
C THR A 359 -8.96 -7.75 -8.62
N LEU A 360 -8.90 -7.50 -7.31
CA LEU A 360 -10.01 -6.86 -6.59
C LEU A 360 -10.21 -5.40 -6.99
N ALA A 361 -9.13 -4.66 -7.26
CA ALA A 361 -9.23 -3.31 -7.81
C ALA A 361 -9.85 -3.32 -9.22
N ALA A 362 -9.40 -4.24 -10.08
CA ALA A 362 -9.98 -4.47 -11.40
C ALA A 362 -11.47 -4.81 -11.34
N LEU A 363 -11.87 -5.69 -10.42
CA LEU A 363 -13.28 -6.06 -10.25
C LEU A 363 -14.12 -4.88 -9.74
N ALA A 364 -13.56 -4.08 -8.84
CA ALA A 364 -14.22 -2.86 -8.37
C ALA A 364 -14.41 -1.82 -9.49
N ASN A 365 -13.52 -1.76 -10.50
CA ASN A 365 -13.67 -0.90 -11.67
C ASN A 365 -14.69 -1.46 -12.67
N LEU A 366 -14.65 -2.78 -12.93
CA LEU A 366 -15.64 -3.47 -13.76
C LEU A 366 -17.07 -3.19 -13.27
N LEU A 367 -17.32 -3.45 -11.98
CA LEU A 367 -18.63 -3.25 -11.34
C LEU A 367 -19.01 -1.77 -11.21
N ASP A 368 -18.05 -0.85 -11.37
CA ASP A 368 -18.29 0.58 -11.31
C ASP A 368 -18.76 1.13 -12.65
N HIS A 369 -17.98 0.94 -13.72
CA HIS A 369 -18.15 1.68 -14.97
C HIS A 369 -17.98 0.85 -16.25
N TYR A 370 -18.18 -0.47 -16.17
CA TYR A 370 -18.32 -1.37 -17.34
C TYR A 370 -19.75 -1.94 -17.41
N PRO A 371 -20.75 -1.12 -17.83
CA PRO A 371 -22.15 -1.54 -17.86
C PRO A 371 -22.40 -2.74 -18.77
N ASN A 372 -21.81 -2.83 -19.97
CA ASN A 372 -22.05 -3.96 -20.87
C ASN A 372 -21.48 -5.26 -20.27
N ALA A 373 -20.30 -5.21 -19.67
CA ALA A 373 -19.72 -6.37 -18.98
C ALA A 373 -20.54 -6.78 -17.75
N THR A 374 -21.09 -5.82 -17.00
CA THR A 374 -21.92 -6.10 -15.83
C THR A 374 -23.29 -6.67 -16.24
N GLU A 375 -23.88 -6.20 -17.34
CA GLU A 375 -25.13 -6.73 -17.90
C GLU A 375 -25.02 -8.20 -18.34
N ALA A 376 -23.82 -8.67 -18.70
CA ALA A 376 -23.56 -10.08 -18.98
C ALA A 376 -23.77 -10.99 -17.75
N ASN A 377 -23.83 -10.42 -16.53
CA ASN A 377 -24.15 -11.11 -15.28
C ASN A 377 -23.24 -12.32 -14.99
N ILE A 378 -21.96 -12.19 -15.30
CA ILE A 378 -20.93 -13.23 -15.12
C ILE A 378 -20.34 -13.20 -13.70
N ILE A 379 -20.17 -11.99 -13.16
CA ILE A 379 -19.63 -11.71 -11.83
C ILE A 379 -20.41 -10.55 -11.21
N SER A 380 -20.56 -10.54 -9.89
CA SER A 380 -21.46 -9.64 -9.18
C SER A 380 -20.81 -8.95 -7.98
N LYS A 381 -21.54 -8.01 -7.36
CA LYS A 381 -21.16 -7.39 -6.07
C LYS A 381 -21.09 -8.42 -4.93
N VAL A 382 -21.86 -9.51 -5.01
CA VAL A 382 -21.78 -10.63 -4.05
C VAL A 382 -20.42 -11.30 -4.16
N ASP A 383 -19.96 -11.57 -5.39
CA ASP A 383 -18.67 -12.18 -5.65
C ASP A 383 -17.52 -11.28 -5.20
N TYR A 384 -17.57 -9.98 -5.52
CA TYR A 384 -16.61 -8.99 -5.01
C TYR A 384 -16.53 -9.00 -3.49
N THR A 385 -17.67 -8.97 -2.81
CA THR A 385 -17.73 -8.96 -1.34
C THR A 385 -17.16 -10.25 -0.75
N ASN A 386 -17.45 -11.41 -1.34
CA ASN A 386 -16.93 -12.70 -0.89
C ASN A 386 -15.42 -12.83 -1.13
N LEU A 387 -14.91 -12.38 -2.28
CA LEU A 387 -13.47 -12.39 -2.59
C LEU A 387 -12.70 -11.43 -1.67
N LEU A 388 -13.25 -10.26 -1.34
CA LEU A 388 -12.63 -9.35 -0.37
C LEU A 388 -12.58 -9.95 1.04
N LYS A 389 -13.65 -10.63 1.49
CA LYS A 389 -13.65 -11.39 2.75
C LYS A 389 -12.62 -12.52 2.73
N GLN A 390 -12.55 -13.30 1.65
CA GLN A 390 -11.55 -14.35 1.48
C GLN A 390 -10.13 -13.78 1.58
N TYR A 391 -9.86 -12.64 0.94
CA TYR A 391 -8.58 -11.95 1.04
C TYR A 391 -8.30 -11.44 2.47
N ALA A 392 -9.30 -10.95 3.19
CA ALA A 392 -9.16 -10.60 4.60
C ALA A 392 -8.73 -11.82 5.44
N GLN A 393 -9.27 -13.01 5.17
CA GLN A 393 -8.89 -14.24 5.89
C GLN A 393 -7.41 -14.64 5.69
N LEU A 394 -6.80 -14.35 4.53
CA LEU A 394 -5.38 -14.63 4.28
C LEU A 394 -4.42 -13.85 5.20
N HIS A 395 -4.89 -12.77 5.82
CA HIS A 395 -4.07 -12.00 6.77
C HIS A 395 -3.92 -12.68 8.14
N TYR A 396 -4.71 -13.72 8.43
CA TYR A 396 -4.56 -14.52 9.64
C TYR A 396 -3.64 -15.71 9.35
N ASN A 397 -2.56 -15.83 10.10
CA ASN A 397 -1.58 -16.89 9.90
C ASN A 397 -1.93 -18.15 10.72
N PRO A 398 -2.44 -19.22 10.09
CA PRO A 398 -2.81 -20.46 10.79
C PRO A 398 -1.61 -21.15 11.45
N ASN A 399 -0.40 -21.03 10.87
CA ASN A 399 0.82 -21.61 11.44
C ASN A 399 1.27 -20.91 12.74
N ARG A 400 0.74 -19.72 13.02
CA ARG A 400 1.03 -18.93 14.23
C ARG A 400 -0.18 -18.77 15.13
N GLY A 401 -1.11 -19.74 15.09
CA GLY A 401 -2.28 -19.76 15.98
C GLY A 401 -3.39 -18.78 15.56
N GLY A 402 -3.42 -18.38 14.27
CA GLY A 402 -4.46 -17.50 13.73
C GLY A 402 -4.27 -16.04 14.11
N ILE A 403 -3.05 -15.59 14.38
CA ILE A 403 -2.76 -14.16 14.60
C ILE A 403 -2.69 -13.40 13.27
N LEU A 404 -2.87 -12.08 13.33
CA LEU A 404 -2.69 -11.19 12.19
C LEU A 404 -1.20 -11.11 11.82
N ASP A 405 -0.85 -11.75 10.71
CA ASP A 405 0.51 -11.86 10.22
C ASP A 405 0.48 -12.16 8.72
N LEU A 406 0.37 -11.10 7.92
CA LEU A 406 0.45 -11.17 6.46
C LEU A 406 1.86 -11.57 6.04
N GLU A 407 1.98 -12.68 5.33
CA GLU A 407 3.21 -13.23 4.78
C GLU A 407 3.25 -12.95 3.25
N GLU A 408 4.26 -13.49 2.55
CA GLU A 408 4.47 -13.24 1.12
C GLU A 408 3.39 -13.89 0.23
N ASP A 409 3.19 -15.20 0.36
CA ASP A 409 2.30 -16.00 -0.48
C ASP A 409 1.69 -17.20 0.26
N TYR A 410 0.64 -17.77 -0.34
CA TYR A 410 -0.23 -18.74 0.31
C TYR A 410 -0.64 -19.86 -0.65
N ASP A 411 -0.83 -21.04 -0.11
CA ASP A 411 -1.53 -22.10 -0.84
C ASP A 411 -3.01 -21.72 -0.96
N ALA A 412 -3.51 -21.54 -2.19
CA ALA A 412 -4.84 -21.01 -2.46
C ALA A 412 -5.98 -21.92 -1.99
N ASP A 413 -5.71 -23.19 -1.71
CA ASP A 413 -6.70 -24.19 -1.32
C ASP A 413 -6.70 -24.50 0.18
N THR A 414 -5.64 -24.14 0.89
CA THR A 414 -5.51 -24.38 2.34
C THR A 414 -5.37 -23.11 3.16
N GLY A 415 -5.01 -21.98 2.52
CA GLY A 415 -4.73 -20.71 3.20
C GLY A 415 -3.44 -20.73 4.02
N LEU A 416 -2.61 -21.77 3.89
CA LEU A 416 -1.33 -21.87 4.60
C LEU A 416 -0.26 -21.00 3.91
N PRO A 417 0.50 -20.17 4.64
CA PRO A 417 1.66 -19.48 4.09
C PRO A 417 2.68 -20.45 3.51
N ILE A 418 3.30 -20.13 2.37
CA ILE A 418 4.30 -20.98 1.71
C ILE A 418 5.72 -20.56 2.08
N VAL A 419 6.09 -19.29 1.86
CA VAL A 419 7.46 -18.81 2.11
C VAL A 419 7.76 -18.74 3.62
N GLY A 420 7.03 -17.92 4.38
CA GLY A 420 7.13 -17.85 5.85
C GLY A 420 8.57 -17.71 6.39
N LEU A 421 9.45 -17.04 5.65
CA LEU A 421 10.85 -16.81 5.98
C LEU A 421 10.96 -15.66 7.00
N THR A 422 12.17 -15.40 7.50
CA THR A 422 12.38 -14.35 8.52
C THR A 422 12.06 -12.93 8.04
N ARG A 423 12.03 -12.73 6.72
CA ARG A 423 11.69 -11.47 6.06
C ARG A 423 10.18 -11.28 5.82
N SER A 424 9.43 -12.37 5.78
CA SER A 424 8.04 -12.42 5.30
C SER A 424 6.98 -11.79 6.22
N PRO A 425 7.12 -11.76 7.57
CA PRO A 425 6.07 -11.21 8.43
C PRO A 425 5.77 -9.74 8.18
N HIS A 426 4.48 -9.41 8.17
CA HIS A 426 3.94 -8.07 7.94
C HIS A 426 4.29 -7.48 6.57
N TYR A 427 4.41 -8.32 5.54
CA TYR A 427 4.88 -7.92 4.21
C TYR A 427 4.01 -6.85 3.56
N PHE A 428 4.64 -5.79 3.01
CA PHE A 428 3.92 -4.68 2.38
C PHE A 428 4.08 -4.66 0.87
N HIS A 429 3.71 -5.77 0.23
CA HIS A 429 3.68 -5.92 -1.22
C HIS A 429 2.23 -6.09 -1.73
N SER A 430 1.26 -5.40 -1.11
CA SER A 430 -0.16 -5.48 -1.49
C SER A 430 -0.97 -4.31 -0.92
N GLY A 431 -2.22 -4.15 -1.37
CA GLY A 431 -3.18 -3.12 -0.93
C GLY A 431 -4.46 -3.72 -0.33
N PHE A 432 -5.07 -3.06 0.65
CA PHE A 432 -6.36 -3.44 1.27
C PHE A 432 -7.15 -2.22 1.76
N ILE A 433 -6.51 -1.21 2.35
CA ILE A 433 -7.15 0.06 2.74
C ILE A 433 -7.82 0.69 1.53
N ASP A 434 -7.11 0.73 0.39
CA ASP A 434 -7.64 1.30 -0.85
C ASP A 434 -8.85 0.50 -1.36
N LEU A 435 -8.79 -0.83 -1.32
CA LEU A 435 -9.91 -1.69 -1.74
C LEU A 435 -11.16 -1.44 -0.90
N VAL A 436 -10.99 -1.22 0.41
CA VAL A 436 -12.11 -0.87 1.30
C VAL A 436 -12.68 0.50 0.95
N LEU A 437 -11.84 1.53 0.83
CA LEU A 437 -12.32 2.90 0.64
C LEU A 437 -12.82 3.19 -0.77
N SER A 438 -12.09 2.77 -1.82
CA SER A 438 -12.50 3.04 -3.20
C SER A 438 -13.37 1.97 -3.84
N GLY A 439 -13.35 0.74 -3.32
CA GLY A 439 -14.16 -0.37 -3.82
C GLY A 439 -15.38 -0.64 -2.94
N PHE A 440 -15.17 -1.20 -1.75
CA PHE A 440 -16.23 -1.65 -0.85
C PHE A 440 -17.17 -0.50 -0.44
N VAL A 441 -16.61 0.57 0.13
CA VAL A 441 -17.32 1.83 0.42
C VAL A 441 -17.64 2.59 -0.86
N GLY A 442 -16.74 2.51 -1.85
CA GLY A 442 -16.99 2.97 -3.21
C GLY A 442 -16.70 4.45 -3.46
N ILE A 443 -15.78 5.07 -2.73
CA ILE A 443 -15.35 6.44 -3.07
C ILE A 443 -14.60 6.38 -4.40
N ARG A 444 -15.09 7.06 -5.42
CA ARG A 444 -14.49 7.13 -6.75
C ARG A 444 -13.82 8.49 -6.92
N PRO A 445 -12.50 8.61 -6.69
CA PRO A 445 -11.83 9.91 -6.73
C PRO A 445 -11.85 10.49 -8.15
N ARG A 446 -12.09 11.81 -8.26
CA ARG A 446 -12.21 12.51 -9.54
C ARG A 446 -11.30 13.72 -9.63
N ALA A 447 -11.00 14.12 -10.86
CA ALA A 447 -10.14 15.26 -11.15
C ALA A 447 -10.90 16.60 -11.21
N ASP A 448 -12.22 16.58 -11.26
CA ASP A 448 -13.10 17.75 -11.17
C ASP A 448 -13.62 17.94 -9.73
N ASP A 449 -14.46 18.95 -9.53
CA ASP A 449 -15.03 19.34 -8.23
C ASP A 449 -16.27 18.49 -7.89
N THR A 450 -16.14 17.16 -8.00
CA THR A 450 -17.20 16.19 -7.74
C THR A 450 -16.69 15.08 -6.82
N LEU A 451 -17.46 14.79 -5.78
CA LEU A 451 -17.35 13.57 -5.00
C LEU A 451 -18.34 12.54 -5.56
N GLU A 452 -17.84 11.38 -5.98
CA GLU A 452 -18.64 10.28 -6.48
C GLU A 452 -18.52 9.07 -5.55
N ILE A 453 -19.66 8.49 -5.19
CA ILE A 453 -19.76 7.30 -4.35
C ILE A 453 -20.52 6.23 -5.14
N ASN A 454 -19.92 5.06 -5.34
CA ASN A 454 -20.55 3.90 -5.94
C ASN A 454 -20.04 2.61 -5.26
N PRO A 455 -20.72 2.14 -4.19
CA PRO A 455 -20.29 1.00 -3.39
C PRO A 455 -20.28 -0.30 -4.21
N ALA A 456 -19.17 -1.05 -4.15
CA ALA A 456 -19.09 -2.42 -4.68
C ALA A 456 -19.56 -3.48 -3.67
N ALA A 457 -19.75 -3.10 -2.40
CA ALA A 457 -20.34 -3.97 -1.39
C ALA A 457 -21.74 -4.46 -1.79
N ASP A 458 -22.04 -5.73 -1.47
CA ASP A 458 -23.38 -6.30 -1.61
C ASP A 458 -24.27 -5.96 -0.41
N GLY A 459 -25.36 -5.24 -0.67
CA GLY A 459 -26.29 -4.77 0.37
C GLY A 459 -27.11 -5.87 1.04
N ASN A 460 -27.12 -7.09 0.50
CA ASN A 460 -27.80 -8.23 1.12
C ASN A 460 -26.93 -8.91 2.18
N SER A 461 -25.60 -8.94 1.98
CA SER A 461 -24.64 -9.56 2.90
C SER A 461 -23.99 -8.58 3.87
N ILE A 462 -24.07 -7.28 3.60
CA ILE A 462 -23.55 -6.22 4.46
C ILE A 462 -24.72 -5.39 5.01
N SER A 463 -25.01 -5.54 6.31
CA SER A 463 -26.13 -4.84 6.94
C SER A 463 -25.80 -3.39 7.29
N TYR A 464 -24.53 -3.07 7.57
CA TYR A 464 -24.08 -1.70 7.77
C TYR A 464 -22.58 -1.54 7.49
N PHE A 465 -22.20 -0.31 7.12
CA PHE A 465 -20.83 0.18 7.25
C PHE A 465 -20.83 1.69 7.44
N ARG A 466 -19.78 2.24 8.06
CA ARG A 466 -19.50 3.67 8.04
C ARG A 466 -18.01 3.89 7.93
N ALA A 467 -17.61 4.67 6.93
CA ALA A 467 -16.28 5.24 6.81
C ALA A 467 -16.38 6.74 7.05
N GLU A 468 -15.64 7.28 8.00
CA GLU A 468 -15.63 8.72 8.27
C GLU A 468 -14.21 9.22 8.45
N LYS A 469 -14.07 10.53 8.63
CA LYS A 469 -12.76 11.16 8.66
C LYS A 469 -11.99 10.84 7.37
N ILE A 470 -12.58 11.02 6.20
CA ILE A 470 -11.88 10.82 4.92
C ILE A 470 -11.48 12.19 4.39
N ALA A 471 -10.19 12.42 4.13
CA ALA A 471 -9.76 13.66 3.50
C ALA A 471 -10.00 13.58 1.98
N TYR A 472 -10.79 14.49 1.43
CA TYR A 472 -11.02 14.59 -0.02
C TYR A 472 -11.10 16.06 -0.45
N HIS A 473 -10.23 16.48 -1.36
CA HIS A 473 -10.23 17.84 -1.94
C HIS A 473 -10.24 18.96 -0.87
N GLY A 474 -9.55 18.73 0.25
CA GLY A 474 -9.46 19.63 1.39
C GLY A 474 -10.62 19.55 2.41
N HIS A 475 -11.64 18.74 2.13
CA HIS A 475 -12.79 18.50 3.01
C HIS A 475 -12.64 17.22 3.83
N GLU A 476 -13.44 17.11 4.89
CA GLU A 476 -13.67 15.85 5.59
C GLU A 476 -15.00 15.22 5.13
N ILE A 477 -14.93 13.96 4.68
CA ILE A 477 -16.07 13.21 4.14
C ILE A 477 -16.40 12.04 5.07
N ALA A 478 -17.69 11.69 5.15
CA ALA A 478 -18.14 10.40 5.66
C ALA A 478 -19.12 9.73 4.68
N VAL A 479 -19.07 8.40 4.62
CA VAL A 479 -19.96 7.55 3.84
C VAL A 479 -20.51 6.47 4.75
N GLN A 480 -21.82 6.37 4.84
CA GLN A 480 -22.54 5.43 5.68
C GLN A 480 -23.48 4.59 4.84
N TRP A 481 -23.58 3.30 5.14
CA TRP A 481 -24.68 2.42 4.78
C TRP A 481 -25.28 1.83 6.06
N ASP A 482 -26.60 1.89 6.20
CA ASP A 482 -27.32 1.20 7.26
C ASP A 482 -28.64 0.66 6.70
N ALA A 483 -28.75 -0.67 6.56
CA ALA A 483 -29.92 -1.29 5.94
C ALA A 483 -31.23 -1.05 6.70
N THR A 484 -31.16 -0.82 8.03
CA THR A 484 -32.35 -0.63 8.88
C THR A 484 -32.39 0.75 9.55
N GLY A 485 -31.24 1.40 9.71
CA GLY A 485 -31.07 2.62 10.49
C GLY A 485 -30.79 2.37 11.98
N ASP A 486 -30.70 1.10 12.41
CA ASP A 486 -30.53 0.76 13.82
C ASP A 486 -29.10 0.99 14.33
N ARG A 487 -28.08 0.98 13.44
CA ARG A 487 -26.68 1.13 13.84
C ARG A 487 -26.31 2.59 14.02
N TYR A 488 -26.69 3.45 13.08
CA TYR A 488 -26.25 4.85 13.04
C TYR A 488 -27.39 5.87 13.19
N GLY A 489 -28.64 5.40 13.34
CA GLY A 489 -29.82 6.23 13.57
C GLY A 489 -30.55 6.70 12.31
N GLU A 490 -29.99 6.44 11.11
CA GLU A 490 -30.63 6.76 9.83
C GLU A 490 -30.34 5.66 8.81
N LYS A 491 -31.41 5.16 8.18
CA LYS A 491 -31.36 4.12 7.14
C LYS A 491 -30.80 4.67 5.82
N GLY A 492 -30.07 3.84 5.09
CA GLY A 492 -29.70 4.03 3.71
C GLY A 492 -28.23 4.36 3.51
N LEU A 493 -27.86 4.64 2.26
CA LEU A 493 -26.57 5.19 1.88
C LEU A 493 -26.59 6.71 2.13
N ILE A 494 -25.68 7.23 2.94
CA ILE A 494 -25.59 8.65 3.31
C ILE A 494 -24.17 9.13 3.08
N VAL A 495 -24.05 10.31 2.46
CA VAL A 495 -22.77 10.99 2.23
C VAL A 495 -22.79 12.31 3.00
N GLU A 496 -21.75 12.56 3.78
CA GLU A 496 -21.55 13.80 4.53
C GLU A 496 -20.29 14.52 4.04
N VAL A 497 -20.36 15.86 3.97
CA VAL A 497 -19.22 16.75 3.74
C VAL A 497 -19.16 17.73 4.90
N ASP A 498 -18.02 17.78 5.58
CA ASP A 498 -17.76 18.59 6.78
C ASP A 498 -18.85 18.42 7.86
N GLY A 499 -19.24 17.16 8.11
CA GLY A 499 -20.24 16.78 9.10
C GLY A 499 -21.69 17.12 8.72
N LYS A 500 -21.94 17.50 7.46
CA LYS A 500 -23.30 17.79 6.96
C LYS A 500 -23.67 16.81 5.87
N LYS A 501 -24.86 16.20 6.00
CA LYS A 501 -25.45 15.35 4.96
C LYS A 501 -25.55 16.13 3.64
N ALA A 502 -24.89 15.60 2.60
CA ALA A 502 -24.82 16.17 1.26
C ALA A 502 -25.63 15.35 0.23
N ALA A 503 -25.70 14.03 0.39
CA ALA A 503 -26.53 13.16 -0.43
C ALA A 503 -27.03 11.93 0.35
N SER A 504 -28.08 11.28 -0.15
CA SER A 504 -28.51 9.97 0.33
C SER A 504 -29.29 9.17 -0.71
N SER A 505 -29.34 7.85 -0.50
CA SER A 505 -30.14 6.89 -1.25
C SER A 505 -30.69 5.82 -0.29
N ASP A 506 -31.89 5.29 -0.56
CA ASP A 506 -32.45 4.17 0.22
C ASP A 506 -31.69 2.86 -0.01
N ASP A 507 -31.02 2.74 -1.16
CA ASP A 507 -30.25 1.58 -1.59
C ASP A 507 -28.75 1.91 -1.74
N LEU A 508 -27.89 0.89 -1.79
CA LEU A 508 -26.50 1.02 -2.22
C LEU A 508 -26.43 1.34 -3.72
N SER A 509 -26.50 2.63 -4.05
CA SER A 509 -26.54 3.16 -5.41
C SER A 509 -25.44 4.21 -5.64
N ARG A 510 -25.25 4.61 -6.90
CA ARG A 510 -24.33 5.68 -7.26
C ARG A 510 -24.88 7.03 -6.79
N LEU A 511 -24.07 7.79 -6.05
CA LEU A 511 -24.33 9.15 -5.60
C LEU A 511 -23.23 10.10 -6.10
N THR A 512 -23.62 11.33 -6.42
CA THR A 512 -22.68 12.40 -6.77
C THR A 512 -23.00 13.65 -5.94
N VAL A 513 -21.95 14.36 -5.53
CA VAL A 513 -22.02 15.59 -4.74
C VAL A 513 -21.05 16.59 -5.36
N ASP A 514 -21.53 17.79 -5.67
CA ASP A 514 -20.66 18.91 -6.04
C ASP A 514 -19.85 19.34 -4.81
N ILE A 515 -18.53 19.37 -4.94
CA ILE A 515 -17.62 19.70 -3.84
C ILE A 515 -16.53 20.66 -4.31
N ALA A 516 -16.67 21.92 -3.94
CA ALA A 516 -15.70 22.95 -4.28
C ALA A 516 -14.39 22.72 -3.52
N ARG A 517 -13.27 22.56 -4.22
CA ARG A 517 -11.97 22.30 -3.60
C ARG A 517 -11.57 23.33 -2.54
N GLN A 518 -11.04 22.83 -1.44
CA GLN A 518 -10.37 23.62 -0.42
C GLN A 518 -8.88 23.29 -0.38
N THR A 519 -8.08 24.24 0.11
CA THR A 519 -6.67 23.96 0.40
C THR A 519 -6.60 22.96 1.56
N PRO A 520 -5.99 21.78 1.38
CA PRO A 520 -5.85 20.85 2.49
C PRO A 520 -4.98 21.44 3.60
N ALA A 521 -5.18 20.96 4.82
CA ALA A 521 -4.39 21.38 5.97
C ALA A 521 -2.87 21.30 5.68
N SER A 522 -2.13 22.27 6.22
CA SER A 522 -0.67 22.24 6.21
C SER A 522 -0.18 21.06 7.04
N VAL A 523 0.85 20.38 6.55
CA VAL A 523 1.46 19.26 7.26
C VAL A 523 2.80 19.73 7.83
N ASP A 524 2.99 19.54 9.13
CA ASP A 524 4.28 19.80 9.78
C ASP A 524 5.35 18.84 9.26
N ARG A 525 6.51 19.37 8.89
CA ARG A 525 7.63 18.62 8.28
C ARG A 525 8.91 18.72 9.13
N PRO A 526 8.90 18.27 10.40
CA PRO A 526 10.12 18.23 11.19
C PRO A 526 11.10 17.22 10.58
N ILE A 527 12.39 17.59 10.51
CA ILE A 527 13.44 16.74 9.96
C ILE A 527 14.10 15.99 11.11
N ALA A 528 14.04 14.67 11.08
CA ALA A 528 14.78 13.85 12.03
C ALA A 528 16.28 13.92 11.70
N LEU A 529 17.02 14.63 12.55
CA LEU A 529 18.46 14.85 12.44
C LEU A 529 19.29 13.63 12.85
N SER A 530 18.63 12.65 13.45
CA SER A 530 19.25 11.40 13.91
C SER A 530 19.32 10.30 12.86
N ILE A 531 18.67 10.45 11.70
CA ILE A 531 18.55 9.33 10.77
C ILE A 531 19.90 8.93 10.17
N GLN A 532 20.29 7.68 10.37
CA GLN A 532 21.40 7.02 9.69
C GLN A 532 20.81 6.00 8.70
N GLN A 533 20.93 6.23 7.40
CA GLN A 533 20.34 5.31 6.41
C GLN A 533 21.16 4.01 6.21
N SER A 534 22.45 4.00 6.56
CA SER A 534 23.34 2.83 6.41
C SER A 534 24.28 2.61 7.60
N PRO A 535 24.52 1.36 8.04
CA PRO A 535 25.42 1.03 9.15
C PRO A 535 26.86 1.52 8.97
N SER A 536 27.32 1.67 7.71
CA SER A 536 28.69 2.13 7.37
C SER A 536 28.78 3.62 7.05
N GLY A 537 27.70 4.38 7.28
CA GLY A 537 27.61 5.82 7.02
C GLY A 537 28.57 6.67 7.86
N LYS A 538 28.79 7.92 7.41
CA LYS A 538 29.76 8.83 8.04
C LYS A 538 29.21 9.53 9.29
N TYR A 539 28.04 10.17 9.22
CA TYR A 539 27.26 10.72 10.35
C TYR A 539 25.81 11.02 9.92
N PRO A 540 24.81 11.01 10.83
CA PRO A 540 24.91 10.59 12.24
C PRO A 540 25.23 9.09 12.38
N VAL A 541 25.82 8.68 13.51
CA VAL A 541 26.22 7.29 13.78
C VAL A 541 25.78 6.86 15.17
N GLY A 542 25.19 5.67 15.29
CA GLY A 542 24.84 5.06 16.58
C GLY A 542 26.08 4.61 17.39
N LYS A 543 26.08 4.80 18.72
CA LYS A 543 27.04 4.16 19.65
C LYS A 543 26.40 3.85 21.00
N VAL A 544 26.76 2.72 21.59
CA VAL A 544 26.31 2.29 22.93
C VAL A 544 27.46 2.30 23.94
N SER A 545 27.14 2.47 25.22
CA SER A 545 28.12 2.51 26.33
C SER A 545 28.26 1.18 27.08
N VAL A 546 27.76 0.08 26.52
CA VAL A 546 27.90 -1.26 27.09
C VAL A 546 29.18 -1.92 26.57
N THR A 547 29.95 -2.52 27.48
CA THR A 547 31.10 -3.34 27.13
C THR A 547 30.60 -4.64 26.48
N ASP A 548 31.21 -5.02 25.34
CA ASP A 548 31.02 -6.28 24.59
C ASP A 548 29.97 -6.34 23.46
N ASP A 549 29.13 -5.31 23.25
CA ASP A 549 28.18 -5.31 22.12
C ASP A 549 28.74 -4.57 20.89
N THR A 550 29.23 -5.34 19.93
CA THR A 550 29.83 -4.88 18.66
C THR A 550 28.85 -4.96 17.48
N ASN A 551 27.56 -5.24 17.73
CA ASN A 551 26.58 -5.42 16.67
C ASN A 551 26.16 -4.08 16.06
N THR A 552 26.91 -3.64 15.04
CA THR A 552 26.67 -2.39 14.30
C THR A 552 25.29 -2.31 13.67
N ASP A 553 24.70 -3.44 13.29
CA ASP A 553 23.39 -3.47 12.64
C ASP A 553 22.27 -3.27 13.66
N ALA A 554 22.41 -3.91 14.84
CA ALA A 554 21.56 -3.60 15.98
C ALA A 554 21.76 -2.15 16.45
N ILE A 555 22.94 -1.55 16.19
CA ILE A 555 23.31 -0.12 16.38
C ILE A 555 22.86 0.83 15.28
N HIS A 556 22.43 0.30 14.16
CA HIS A 556 21.85 1.08 13.10
C HIS A 556 20.33 1.09 13.23
N ALA A 557 19.72 -0.04 13.61
CA ALA A 557 18.28 -0.28 13.58
C ALA A 557 17.40 0.60 14.50
N ALA A 558 17.95 1.35 15.46
CA ALA A 558 17.16 2.28 16.28
C ALA A 558 17.39 3.76 15.95
N ILE A 559 17.99 4.01 14.79
CA ILE A 559 18.13 5.33 14.16
C ILE A 559 18.02 5.23 12.63
N ASP A 560 17.43 4.16 12.11
CA ASP A 560 17.36 3.89 10.67
C ASP A 560 16.09 4.46 10.02
N GLY A 561 15.24 5.10 10.83
CA GLY A 561 14.00 5.73 10.43
C GLY A 561 12.77 4.86 10.55
N ARG A 562 12.88 3.61 11.00
CA ARG A 562 11.75 2.66 11.09
C ARG A 562 11.15 2.63 12.48
N ILE A 563 9.82 2.70 12.56
CA ILE A 563 9.09 2.56 13.83
C ILE A 563 8.01 1.49 13.67
N TRP A 564 8.21 0.37 14.34
CA TRP A 564 7.21 -0.70 14.42
C TRP A 564 7.35 -1.44 15.74
N PHE A 565 6.21 -1.86 16.30
CA PHE A 565 6.15 -2.54 17.60
C PHE A 565 5.86 -4.04 17.46
N PHE A 566 6.35 -4.65 16.39
CA PHE A 566 6.61 -6.09 16.29
C PHE A 566 8.03 -6.39 16.88
N LEU A 567 8.48 -7.64 17.02
CA LEU A 567 9.66 -8.08 17.82
C LEU A 567 11.08 -7.71 17.23
N ARG A 568 12.07 -7.10 18.00
CA ARG A 568 13.60 -6.91 17.86
C ARG A 568 14.37 -5.53 18.19
N VAL A 569 15.53 -5.54 18.91
CA VAL A 569 16.19 -4.69 20.00
C VAL A 569 16.91 -3.26 19.74
N THR A 570 17.37 -2.55 20.84
CA THR A 570 17.76 -1.14 21.34
C THR A 570 19.09 -0.37 21.05
N LEU A 571 19.17 1.01 21.14
CA LEU A 571 20.42 1.87 21.04
C LEU A 571 20.55 3.37 21.57
N ARG A 572 21.68 4.06 21.20
CA ARG A 572 22.14 5.47 21.42
C ARG A 572 22.99 6.03 20.21
N MET A 573 23.31 7.35 20.14
CA MET A 573 23.88 8.11 18.99
C MET A 573 25.06 9.09 19.22
N ASP A 574 25.81 9.44 18.15
CA ASP A 574 26.80 10.54 17.99
C ASP A 574 26.66 11.20 16.57
N GLY A 575 27.05 12.48 16.36
CA GLY A 575 26.80 13.20 15.10
C GLY A 575 27.74 14.37 14.77
N THR A 576 27.30 15.25 13.85
CA THR A 576 27.91 16.55 13.53
C THR A 576 27.20 17.68 14.26
N LEU A 577 27.77 18.90 14.30
CA LEU A 577 27.16 20.03 15.03
C LEU A 577 25.79 20.39 14.44
N LEU A 578 24.72 20.11 15.18
CA LEU A 578 23.35 20.37 14.77
C LEU A 578 22.61 21.10 15.88
N ARG A 579 21.64 21.95 15.50
CA ARG A 579 20.74 22.61 16.43
C ARG A 579 19.54 21.71 16.66
N MET A 580 19.32 21.29 17.92
CA MET A 580 18.31 20.31 18.30
C MET A 580 17.56 20.76 19.56
N GLN A 581 16.28 20.44 19.67
CA GLN A 581 15.38 20.92 20.72
C GLN A 581 14.32 19.91 21.17
N SER A 582 14.15 18.78 20.47
CA SER A 582 13.19 17.75 20.88
C SER A 582 13.58 16.35 20.42
N ALA A 583 12.99 15.33 21.05
CA ALA A 583 13.12 13.94 20.64
C ALA A 583 11.80 13.17 20.75
N GLU A 584 11.65 12.20 19.85
CA GLU A 584 10.69 11.11 19.94
C GLU A 584 11.44 9.81 20.22
N ILE A 585 10.98 9.07 21.22
CA ILE A 585 11.65 7.87 21.74
C ILE A 585 10.64 6.74 21.75
N ALA A 586 10.89 5.69 20.98
CA ALA A 586 10.04 4.52 20.90
C ALA A 586 10.65 3.37 21.70
N PHE A 587 10.01 2.95 22.80
CA PHE A 587 10.42 1.76 23.55
C PHE A 587 9.47 0.60 23.28
N PHE A 588 10.02 -0.59 23.13
CA PHE A 588 9.23 -1.81 23.02
C PHE A 588 9.14 -2.53 24.35
N ALA A 589 7.96 -3.08 24.64
CA ALA A 589 7.71 -3.94 25.79
C ALA A 589 6.95 -5.19 25.37
N ASN A 590 7.40 -6.34 25.88
CA ASN A 590 6.74 -7.63 25.69
C ASN A 590 7.03 -8.52 26.90
N SER A 591 5.99 -8.78 27.69
CA SER A 591 6.09 -9.54 28.93
C SER A 591 6.56 -10.99 28.71
N THR A 592 6.16 -11.63 27.61
CA THR A 592 6.57 -12.99 27.24
C THR A 592 8.07 -13.10 26.93
N GLN A 593 8.70 -12.02 26.45
CA GLN A 593 10.13 -11.97 26.16
C GLN A 593 10.97 -11.36 27.29
N GLU A 594 10.35 -11.03 28.43
CA GLU A 594 10.99 -10.33 29.55
C GLU A 594 11.62 -8.97 29.14
N ILE A 595 11.07 -8.35 28.10
CA ILE A 595 11.44 -7.01 27.64
C ILE A 595 10.42 -6.01 28.20
N ASP A 596 10.91 -4.95 28.82
CA ASP A 596 10.09 -3.91 29.43
C ASP A 596 10.67 -2.53 29.09
N ALA A 597 9.84 -1.49 29.08
CA ALA A 597 10.34 -0.14 28.96
C ALA A 597 11.12 0.27 30.23
N PRO A 598 12.09 1.19 30.11
CA PRO A 598 12.92 1.58 31.25
C PRO A 598 12.10 2.24 32.38
N GLY A 599 12.69 2.33 33.57
CA GLY A 599 12.07 3.02 34.72
C GLY A 599 12.14 4.55 34.60
N ASP A 600 13.22 5.05 34.01
CA ASP A 600 13.50 6.46 33.82
C ASP A 600 14.37 6.68 32.58
N TYR A 601 14.33 7.90 32.04
CA TYR A 601 15.21 8.36 30.98
C TYR A 601 15.54 9.85 31.14
N ARG A 602 16.64 10.27 30.53
CA ARG A 602 17.03 11.68 30.37
C ARG A 602 17.80 11.87 29.07
N ILE A 603 17.79 13.11 28.59
CA ILE A 603 18.54 13.53 27.39
C ILE A 603 19.73 14.38 27.83
N GLN A 604 20.91 14.05 27.30
CA GLN A 604 22.16 14.79 27.53
C GLN A 604 22.75 15.26 26.21
N THR A 605 23.46 16.38 26.23
CA THR A 605 24.28 16.84 25.10
C THR A 605 25.73 17.02 25.54
N SER A 606 26.65 17.01 24.58
CA SER A 606 28.07 17.20 24.84
C SER A 606 28.53 18.54 24.30
N GLN A 607 28.93 19.45 25.18
CA GLN A 607 29.65 20.67 24.80
C GLN A 607 31.11 20.51 25.25
N SER A 608 32.06 20.61 24.31
CA SER A 608 33.50 20.46 24.60
C SER A 608 33.90 19.13 25.26
N GLY A 609 33.16 18.05 24.99
CA GLY A 609 33.46 16.69 25.48
C GLY A 609 32.91 16.34 26.87
N GLN A 610 32.19 17.26 27.53
CA GLN A 610 31.50 17.00 28.80
C GLN A 610 30.01 16.80 28.56
N TRP A 611 29.45 15.74 29.16
CA TRP A 611 28.02 15.42 29.05
C TRP A 611 27.22 16.13 30.13
N GLU A 612 26.24 16.91 29.71
CA GLU A 612 25.33 17.64 30.60
C GLU A 612 23.87 17.38 30.20
N ASP A 613 22.99 17.34 31.20
CA ASP A 613 21.55 17.22 30.99
C ASP A 613 21.03 18.46 30.21
N VAL A 614 20.08 18.25 29.30
CA VAL A 614 19.51 19.35 28.52
C VAL A 614 18.77 20.35 29.42
N SER A 615 18.95 21.64 29.15
CA SER A 615 18.34 22.71 29.95
C SER A 615 16.84 22.86 29.69
N ASN A 616 16.06 23.12 30.75
CA ASN A 616 14.59 23.26 30.73
C ASN A 616 13.86 22.06 30.07
N GLY A 617 14.35 20.85 30.30
CA GLY A 617 13.74 19.63 29.76
C GLY A 617 12.30 19.42 30.24
N LYS A 618 11.38 19.18 29.31
CA LYS A 618 10.06 18.61 29.54
C LYS A 618 10.08 17.18 29.02
N PHE A 619 9.88 16.23 29.93
CA PHE A 619 9.97 14.80 29.64
C PHE A 619 8.63 14.15 29.93
N ASP A 620 7.99 13.62 28.89
CA ASP A 620 6.75 12.87 29.06
C ASP A 620 7.03 11.54 29.76
N ARG A 621 6.00 10.98 30.39
CA ARG A 621 6.06 9.62 30.95
C ARG A 621 6.36 8.63 29.82
N ILE A 622 7.21 7.64 30.12
CA ILE A 622 7.52 6.55 29.18
C ILE A 622 6.24 5.83 28.75
N VAL A 623 6.09 5.68 27.44
CA VAL A 623 5.00 4.98 26.77
C VAL A 623 5.54 3.68 26.19
N GLU A 624 5.08 2.55 26.71
CA GLU A 624 5.39 1.21 26.20
C GLU A 624 4.69 0.98 24.86
N ASN A 625 5.40 0.54 23.82
CA ASN A 625 4.86 0.31 22.47
C ASN A 625 4.13 1.54 21.91
N GLY A 626 4.71 2.72 22.10
CA GLY A 626 4.23 4.00 21.59
C GLY A 626 5.37 5.03 21.59
N ILE A 627 5.02 6.30 21.40
CA ILE A 627 6.00 7.39 21.32
C ILE A 627 6.07 8.15 22.64
N THR A 628 7.25 8.16 23.26
CA THR A 628 7.59 9.03 24.39
C THR A 628 8.21 10.31 23.86
N LYS A 629 7.69 11.48 24.23
CA LYS A 629 8.19 12.78 23.76
C LYS A 629 9.03 13.48 24.81
N ALA A 630 10.07 14.16 24.35
CA ALA A 630 10.91 15.04 25.15
C ALA A 630 11.19 16.35 24.42
N SER A 631 11.25 17.46 25.13
CA SER A 631 11.63 18.77 24.57
C SER A 631 12.51 19.56 25.54
N TRP A 632 13.38 20.42 25.03
CA TRP A 632 14.32 21.22 25.81
C TRP A 632 14.65 22.53 25.09
N ASN A 633 15.42 23.43 25.72
CA ASN A 633 15.90 24.63 25.04
C ASN A 633 16.82 24.25 23.88
N ALA A 634 16.62 24.84 22.69
CA ALA A 634 17.47 24.59 21.54
C ALA A 634 18.97 24.75 21.85
N VAL A 635 19.74 23.72 21.51
CA VAL A 635 21.18 23.64 21.77
C VAL A 635 21.92 23.24 20.50
N ASN A 636 23.09 23.85 20.27
CA ASN A 636 24.01 23.40 19.22
C ASN A 636 24.94 22.35 19.82
N SER A 637 24.90 21.13 19.32
CA SER A 637 25.72 20.03 19.84
C SER A 637 26.15 19.08 18.72
N GLU A 638 27.36 18.54 18.81
CA GLU A 638 27.86 17.47 17.94
C GLU A 638 27.45 16.09 18.45
N SER A 639 26.92 15.99 19.68
CA SER A 639 26.53 14.70 20.24
C SER A 639 25.33 14.83 21.17
N ILE A 640 24.45 13.84 21.10
CA ILE A 640 23.27 13.71 21.94
C ILE A 640 23.24 12.30 22.53
N ARG A 641 22.78 12.17 23.76
CA ARG A 641 22.71 10.90 24.47
C ARG A 641 21.34 10.76 25.08
N LEU A 642 20.63 9.71 24.66
CA LEU A 642 19.58 9.12 25.45
C LEU A 642 20.24 8.25 26.53
N TYR A 643 19.97 8.58 27.79
CA TYR A 643 20.37 7.78 28.96
C TYR A 643 19.09 7.24 29.60
N PHE A 644 19.02 5.92 29.81
CA PHE A 644 17.87 5.28 30.46
C PHE A 644 18.32 4.14 31.38
N THR A 645 17.50 3.84 32.37
CA THR A 645 17.76 2.78 33.34
C THR A 645 16.74 1.65 33.18
N PRO A 646 17.14 0.44 32.74
CA PRO A 646 16.24 -0.71 32.72
C PRO A 646 15.68 -1.02 34.11
N LYS A 647 14.42 -1.46 34.18
CA LYS A 647 13.84 -1.97 35.43
C LYS A 647 14.62 -3.20 35.90
N TYR A 648 14.74 -3.38 37.22
CA TYR A 648 15.51 -4.48 37.80
C TYR A 648 15.04 -5.85 37.26
N GLY A 649 15.99 -6.63 36.72
CA GLY A 649 15.72 -7.96 36.16
C GLY A 649 14.99 -7.97 34.81
N LYS A 650 14.85 -6.82 34.12
CA LYS A 650 14.23 -6.72 32.80
C LYS A 650 15.22 -6.23 31.75
N LYS A 651 15.05 -6.69 30.50
CA LYS A 651 15.74 -6.14 29.34
C LYS A 651 14.99 -4.91 28.85
N ALA A 652 15.69 -3.86 28.42
CA ALA A 652 15.07 -2.70 27.78
C ALA A 652 15.27 -2.75 26.27
N ARG A 653 14.20 -2.47 25.50
CA ARG A 653 14.22 -2.35 24.04
C ARG A 653 13.91 -0.94 23.54
N LEU A 654 14.84 -0.31 22.81
CA LEU A 654 14.61 0.91 22.03
C LEU A 654 14.33 0.49 20.59
N VAL A 655 13.27 1.02 20.03
CA VAL A 655 12.86 0.80 18.64
C VAL A 655 13.47 1.89 17.77
N GLU A 656 13.38 3.14 18.20
CA GLU A 656 13.87 4.29 17.42
C GLU A 656 14.11 5.49 18.34
N LEU A 657 15.14 6.28 18.05
CA LEU A 657 15.37 7.62 18.58
C LEU A 657 15.37 8.65 17.45
N LYS A 658 14.34 9.49 17.39
CA LYS A 658 14.30 10.65 16.51
C LYS A 658 14.65 11.93 17.25
N VAL A 659 15.57 12.71 16.73
CA VAL A 659 15.99 14.01 17.29
C VAL A 659 15.69 15.10 16.27
N PHE A 660 15.09 16.20 16.71
CA PHE A 660 14.64 17.31 15.88
C PHE A 660 15.22 18.65 16.35
#